data_AF-A0A2A9NAM1-F1
#
_entry.id   AF-A0A2A9NAM1-F1
#
_cell.length_a   1.000
_cell.length_b   1.000
_cell.length_c   1.000
_cell.angle_alpha   90.00
_cell.angle_beta   90.00
_cell.angle_gamma   90.00
#
_symmetry.space_group_name_H-M   'P 1'
#
loop_
_entity.id
_entity.type
_entity.pdbx_description
1 polymer ?
#
loop_
_entity_poly.entity_id
_entity_poly.type
_entity_poly.pdbx_seq_one_letter_code
_entity_poly.pdbx_strand_id
1 'polypeptide(L)'
;MRMRAGSEALSRTVDCMFSSFPDGWPLHSIPVVAEQPLPSPGKNDPDAEMKDVVPPLDGQQTQMLSLDGSEVDAKNGSEKSHEEADKDDKGREEEEEEEEEEVDKGREEEGEEEDDKGRAEEEEEEEEVNKGKDEDEDDKGREEDNRDHGKVQTRNIPHRPNKRHSTTRVSSYSLRKLANLQTKNPITLIRPPPPQRKKRWFNSFKPNIKQVLQIIDLSTERNSPPFERIQDTVIAASIPCEHMKSYTFYGPDVKATIQYASPLPHKIDRDFLDDVVTAAERLYHESLPRHINSPCASVFCILSNTEFQSYSIQKLQDIFRTRHIIVTDIPFRTCAFDEGAFKGLGNSNRTRIIQDMLIEVKENDHTVRLHKSSLRTLVEHSQIAGGHVLNTFNSPLITVPNPDERLAGEMWAWVQTAGRPLCGDDVEFPFNSTRWWTAATKGAQQCWDINAAGHNRVKVVDQAIPKSPTDIGRKDKFLFASGQANKDIWDSEGILLKPGMRLYMRPNTPYMAVTTEHAICKGTHFLAAPTICESCYALIHGFVTQSAFTNTDYTSQDTWQLYCRLVTYYAHEYLESFLVPDRNYDTPHMPDIRTYDGVLDLFTLLAVIKLGIALYLSSYSETRMPQLEWFRAREAMWLVDCTLHWFNAHFRIKDDNGQSPMVFEEILLQFSMTLVHYMDRASKEGAAYPLKPGCTPRAVLVNVLDVLLRRPNLLQLLPVRSEYLTSDFRWTGPRFRVISVTPPPGWEPLLRSERSDPLLSTKKHRITVEEFLEGNTQLV
;
A
#
# COMPACT_ATOMS: atom_id res chain seq x y z
N MET A 1 46.31 -0.88 3.86
CA MET A 1 46.18 -0.54 5.30
C MET A 1 44.89 0.18 5.69
N ARG A 2 44.13 0.87 4.80
CA ARG A 2 42.86 1.52 5.21
C ARG A 2 41.62 0.61 5.39
N MET A 3 41.65 -0.65 4.96
CA MET A 3 40.50 -1.58 5.11
C MET A 3 40.45 -2.41 6.41
N ARG A 4 41.37 -2.23 7.37
CA ARG A 4 41.27 -2.90 8.69
C ARG A 4 40.65 -2.05 9.81
N ALA A 5 40.58 -0.73 9.66
CA ALA A 5 40.05 0.16 10.69
C ALA A 5 38.52 0.12 10.83
N GLY A 6 37.78 -0.24 9.77
CA GLY A 6 36.30 -0.30 9.82
C GLY A 6 35.74 -1.47 10.64
N SER A 7 36.45 -2.60 10.68
CA SER A 7 35.99 -3.81 11.39
C SER A 7 36.05 -3.68 12.91
N GLU A 8 37.01 -2.91 13.45
CA GLU A 8 37.13 -2.70 14.90
C GLU A 8 36.15 -1.63 15.40
N ALA A 9 35.69 -0.72 14.54
CA ALA A 9 34.68 0.27 14.87
C ALA A 9 33.29 -0.37 15.07
N LEU A 10 32.87 -1.26 14.17
CA LEU A 10 31.58 -1.95 14.30
C LEU A 10 31.49 -2.81 15.57
N SER A 11 32.56 -3.56 15.89
CA SER A 11 32.56 -4.43 17.09
C SER A 11 32.36 -3.63 18.37
N ARG A 12 33.03 -2.47 18.52
CA ARG A 12 32.90 -1.62 19.71
C ARG A 12 31.55 -0.91 19.83
N THR A 13 30.83 -0.71 18.71
CA THR A 13 29.48 -0.14 18.73
C THR A 13 28.44 -1.15 19.22
N VAL A 14 28.64 -2.45 18.95
CA VAL A 14 27.76 -3.52 19.47
C VAL A 14 27.97 -3.69 20.97
N ASP A 15 29.21 -3.71 21.46
CA ASP A 15 29.51 -3.89 22.89
C ASP A 15 28.93 -2.76 23.77
N CYS A 16 28.91 -1.51 23.29
CA CYS A 16 28.32 -0.37 24.02
C CYS A 16 26.78 -0.39 24.13
N MET A 17 26.06 -1.15 23.30
CA MET A 17 24.59 -1.21 23.39
C MET A 17 24.09 -2.16 24.50
N PHE A 18 24.92 -3.11 24.93
CA PHE A 18 24.53 -4.10 25.95
C PHE A 18 24.92 -3.74 27.38
N SER A 19 25.72 -2.69 27.60
CA SER A 19 26.20 -2.27 28.93
C SER A 19 25.33 -1.23 29.64
N SER A 20 24.05 -1.06 29.25
CA SER A 20 23.18 0.03 29.68
C SER A 20 21.80 -0.42 30.19
N PHE A 21 21.77 -1.45 31.06
CA PHE A 21 20.59 -1.80 31.86
C PHE A 21 20.89 -1.57 33.36
N PRO A 22 19.97 -0.94 34.13
CA PRO A 22 20.10 -0.87 35.58
C PRO A 22 19.84 -2.24 36.22
N ASP A 23 20.65 -2.62 37.20
CA ASP A 23 20.50 -3.87 37.94
C ASP A 23 19.16 -3.97 38.70
N GLY A 24 18.58 -5.17 38.74
CA GLY A 24 17.71 -5.57 39.86
C GLY A 24 16.22 -5.82 39.57
N TRP A 25 15.87 -6.66 38.58
CA TRP A 25 14.55 -7.33 38.53
C TRP A 25 14.71 -8.86 38.55
N PRO A 26 13.97 -9.61 39.38
CA PRO A 26 14.18 -11.04 39.56
C PRO A 26 13.53 -11.88 38.45
N LEU A 27 14.30 -12.83 37.90
CA LEU A 27 13.78 -13.89 37.03
C LEU A 27 12.97 -14.90 37.85
N HIS A 28 11.65 -14.91 37.66
CA HIS A 28 10.83 -16.04 38.11
C HIS A 28 11.01 -17.22 37.15
N SER A 29 11.44 -18.35 37.70
CA SER A 29 11.64 -19.60 36.97
C SER A 29 10.32 -20.28 36.59
N ILE A 30 10.10 -20.49 35.30
CA ILE A 30 9.06 -21.40 34.77
C ILE A 30 9.63 -22.83 34.79
N PRO A 31 8.92 -23.83 35.34
CA PRO A 31 9.41 -25.20 35.42
C PRO A 31 9.35 -25.91 34.06
N VAL A 32 10.40 -26.67 33.75
CA VAL A 32 10.43 -27.60 32.61
C VAL A 32 9.55 -28.81 32.94
N VAL A 33 8.47 -28.99 32.18
CA VAL A 33 7.68 -30.24 32.21
C VAL A 33 8.37 -31.25 31.29
N ALA A 34 8.75 -32.40 31.84
CA ALA A 34 9.32 -33.49 31.07
C ALA A 34 8.20 -34.33 30.42
N GLU A 35 8.32 -34.57 29.11
CA GLU A 35 7.42 -35.46 28.38
C GLU A 35 7.58 -36.91 28.88
N GLN A 36 6.46 -37.59 29.12
CA GLN A 36 6.43 -39.05 29.29
C GLN A 36 5.91 -39.73 28.01
N PRO A 37 6.39 -40.94 27.68
CA PRO A 37 6.05 -41.60 26.43
C PRO A 37 4.60 -42.13 26.43
N LEU A 38 3.93 -41.97 25.29
CA LEU A 38 2.59 -42.50 25.04
C LEU A 38 2.58 -44.04 25.02
N PRO A 39 1.55 -44.70 25.59
CA PRO A 39 1.36 -46.14 25.47
C PRO A 39 0.70 -46.52 24.13
N SER A 40 1.02 -47.73 23.66
CA SER A 40 0.52 -48.33 22.40
C SER A 40 -1.00 -48.58 22.44
N PRO A 41 -1.69 -48.59 21.27
CA PRO A 41 -3.15 -48.78 21.23
C PRO A 41 -3.56 -50.22 21.55
N GLY A 42 -4.34 -50.37 22.63
CA GLY A 42 -5.09 -51.59 22.96
C GLY A 42 -6.38 -51.69 22.15
N LYS A 43 -6.88 -52.92 21.98
CA LYS A 43 -8.10 -53.20 21.19
C LYS A 43 -9.36 -52.79 21.96
N ASN A 44 -10.34 -52.23 21.25
CA ASN A 44 -11.69 -52.00 21.76
C ASN A 44 -12.49 -53.32 21.80
N ASP A 45 -13.27 -53.49 22.85
CA ASP A 45 -14.44 -54.37 22.92
C ASP A 45 -15.56 -53.54 23.58
N PRO A 46 -16.79 -53.49 23.04
CA PRO A 46 -17.86 -52.65 23.56
C PRO A 46 -18.75 -53.42 24.54
N ASP A 47 -19.01 -52.84 25.71
CA ASP A 47 -20.28 -52.90 26.48
C ASP A 47 -20.05 -52.50 27.95
N ALA A 48 -20.50 -51.30 28.34
CA ALA A 48 -20.83 -50.96 29.72
C ALA A 48 -21.61 -49.63 29.78
N GLU A 49 -22.86 -49.69 30.24
CA GLU A 49 -23.62 -48.51 30.68
C GLU A 49 -22.94 -47.85 31.89
N MET A 50 -23.04 -46.52 32.02
CA MET A 50 -22.76 -45.86 33.31
C MET A 50 -23.77 -44.74 33.61
N LYS A 51 -24.17 -44.70 34.89
CA LYS A 51 -25.23 -43.85 35.45
C LYS A 51 -24.68 -42.55 36.04
N ASP A 52 -25.57 -41.59 36.24
CA ASP A 52 -25.32 -40.32 36.92
C ASP A 52 -24.73 -40.47 38.33
N VAL A 53 -23.74 -39.63 38.65
CA VAL A 53 -23.56 -39.04 39.99
C VAL A 53 -23.00 -37.62 39.84
N VAL A 54 -23.72 -36.62 40.36
CA VAL A 54 -23.23 -35.24 40.54
C VAL A 54 -23.14 -34.94 42.05
N PRO A 55 -22.02 -34.43 42.58
CA PRO A 55 -21.92 -33.95 43.95
C PRO A 55 -22.20 -32.42 44.07
N PRO A 56 -22.65 -31.93 45.23
CA PRO A 56 -23.11 -30.55 45.42
C PRO A 56 -22.02 -29.57 45.86
N LEU A 57 -22.32 -28.27 45.76
CA LEU A 57 -21.58 -27.19 46.42
C LEU A 57 -22.55 -26.22 47.13
N ASP A 58 -22.55 -26.28 48.46
CA ASP A 58 -22.84 -25.12 49.33
C ASP A 58 -21.70 -24.08 49.19
N GLY A 59 -21.82 -22.79 49.52
CA GLY A 59 -22.91 -22.01 50.11
C GLY A 59 -22.36 -20.66 50.66
N GLN A 60 -23.23 -19.79 51.20
CA GLN A 60 -23.02 -18.39 51.69
C GLN A 60 -23.22 -17.31 50.59
N GLN A 61 -24.31 -16.51 50.54
CA GLN A 61 -24.80 -15.47 51.50
C GLN A 61 -23.73 -14.41 51.81
N THR A 62 -23.95 -13.09 51.78
CA THR A 62 -25.16 -12.22 51.80
C THR A 62 -24.77 -10.84 51.19
N GLN A 63 -25.58 -9.78 50.99
CA GLN A 63 -26.90 -9.33 51.50
C GLN A 63 -27.86 -8.85 50.37
N MET A 64 -29.00 -8.30 50.79
CA MET A 64 -30.13 -7.73 50.04
C MET A 64 -29.87 -6.30 49.53
N LEU A 65 -30.58 -5.90 48.46
CA LEU A 65 -31.55 -4.79 48.56
C LEU A 65 -32.73 -5.05 47.59
N SER A 66 -33.93 -4.97 48.13
CA SER A 66 -35.20 -5.24 47.44
C SER A 66 -35.73 -4.02 46.69
N LEU A 67 -36.47 -4.24 45.61
CA LEU A 67 -37.77 -3.60 45.37
C LEU A 67 -38.59 -4.39 44.34
N ASP A 68 -39.91 -4.35 44.53
CA ASP A 68 -40.98 -5.09 43.85
C ASP A 68 -40.98 -4.91 42.30
N GLY A 69 -41.60 -5.78 41.49
CA GLY A 69 -42.44 -6.94 41.79
C GLY A 69 -43.71 -6.95 40.93
N SER A 70 -43.84 -7.94 40.04
CA SER A 70 -45.12 -8.29 39.39
C SER A 70 -45.04 -9.68 38.72
N GLU A 71 -45.65 -10.68 39.35
CA GLU A 71 -45.99 -11.96 38.73
C GLU A 71 -47.10 -11.76 37.68
N VAL A 72 -47.07 -12.48 36.54
CA VAL A 72 -48.28 -13.12 35.97
C VAL A 72 -47.89 -14.42 35.24
N ASP A 73 -48.41 -15.54 35.76
CA ASP A 73 -48.71 -16.85 35.16
C ASP A 73 -47.89 -17.45 34.00
N ALA A 74 -47.30 -18.61 34.32
CA ALA A 74 -46.98 -19.64 33.35
C ALA A 74 -48.23 -20.48 32.97
N LYS A 75 -48.32 -20.92 31.70
CA LYS A 75 -49.03 -22.17 31.36
C LYS A 75 -48.28 -23.03 30.35
N ASN A 76 -48.18 -24.31 30.70
CA ASN A 76 -47.66 -25.42 29.90
C ASN A 76 -48.54 -25.75 28.68
N GLY A 77 -47.97 -26.48 27.72
CA GLY A 77 -48.72 -27.18 26.67
C GLY A 77 -47.92 -27.29 25.37
N SER A 78 -46.93 -28.18 25.29
CA SER A 78 -47.08 -29.61 24.94
C SER A 78 -47.06 -29.88 23.43
N GLU A 79 -46.13 -30.74 23.04
CA GLU A 79 -45.92 -31.35 21.73
C GLU A 79 -47.22 -31.71 20.97
N LYS A 80 -47.21 -31.54 19.64
CA LYS A 80 -47.25 -32.69 18.73
C LYS A 80 -46.90 -32.38 17.27
N SER A 81 -46.24 -33.36 16.68
CA SER A 81 -46.00 -33.58 15.25
C SER A 81 -47.28 -33.59 14.40
N HIS A 82 -47.17 -33.15 13.15
CA HIS A 82 -47.76 -33.89 12.03
C HIS A 82 -47.00 -33.64 10.71
N GLU A 83 -46.67 -34.72 10.01
CA GLU A 83 -46.28 -34.74 8.59
C GLU A 83 -47.52 -34.86 7.69
N GLU A 84 -47.29 -34.66 6.38
CA GLU A 84 -48.18 -34.91 5.23
C GLU A 84 -49.44 -34.02 5.10
N ALA A 85 -49.95 -33.71 3.90
CA ALA A 85 -49.40 -33.71 2.52
C ALA A 85 -50.40 -32.98 1.58
N ASP A 86 -49.98 -32.79 0.33
CA ASP A 86 -50.84 -32.68 -0.87
C ASP A 86 -51.74 -31.43 -1.10
N LYS A 87 -51.33 -30.69 -2.15
CA LYS A 87 -52.08 -30.46 -3.41
C LYS A 87 -52.89 -29.18 -3.66
N ASP A 88 -52.78 -28.83 -4.95
CA ASP A 88 -53.70 -28.12 -5.84
C ASP A 88 -54.19 -26.73 -5.44
N ASP A 89 -53.58 -25.71 -6.05
CA ASP A 89 -54.39 -24.79 -6.86
C ASP A 89 -53.66 -24.39 -8.17
N LYS A 90 -54.43 -24.32 -9.26
CA LYS A 90 -53.98 -23.94 -10.61
C LYS A 90 -55.06 -23.08 -11.28
N GLY A 91 -54.85 -21.77 -11.22
CA GLY A 91 -55.09 -20.85 -12.33
C GLY A 91 -56.52 -20.34 -12.55
N ARG A 92 -56.64 -19.00 -12.48
CA ARG A 92 -57.25 -18.15 -13.52
C ARG A 92 -56.67 -16.73 -13.37
N GLU A 93 -56.14 -16.06 -14.41
CA GLU A 93 -56.82 -15.21 -15.42
C GLU A 93 -57.92 -14.31 -14.78
N GLU A 94 -58.05 -13.01 -15.06
CA GLU A 94 -57.35 -12.04 -15.93
C GLU A 94 -57.82 -10.61 -15.48
N GLU A 95 -57.56 -9.55 -16.27
CA GLU A 95 -58.16 -8.19 -16.17
C GLU A 95 -57.68 -7.27 -15.01
N GLU A 96 -56.82 -6.30 -15.35
CA GLU A 96 -57.19 -4.86 -15.45
C GLU A 96 -55.95 -4.05 -15.91
N GLU A 97 -55.91 -3.67 -17.20
CA GLU A 97 -55.14 -2.54 -17.72
C GLU A 97 -56.14 -1.39 -17.96
N GLU A 98 -55.91 -0.18 -17.42
CA GLU A 98 -56.29 1.09 -18.06
C GLU A 98 -55.74 2.31 -17.30
N GLU A 99 -55.29 3.32 -18.07
CA GLU A 99 -55.00 4.72 -17.71
C GLU A 99 -53.86 4.97 -16.68
N GLU A 100 -52.96 5.95 -16.82
CA GLU A 100 -53.07 7.27 -17.46
C GLU A 100 -51.86 7.59 -18.40
N GLU A 101 -52.13 8.03 -19.64
CA GLU A 101 -51.26 8.95 -20.38
C GLU A 101 -51.87 10.36 -20.27
N GLU A 102 -51.16 11.34 -19.71
CA GLU A 102 -51.47 12.75 -19.97
C GLU A 102 -50.37 13.44 -20.80
N VAL A 103 -50.82 13.97 -21.93
CA VAL A 103 -50.06 14.83 -22.84
C VAL A 103 -50.34 16.27 -22.43
N ASP A 104 -49.31 17.03 -22.05
CA ASP A 104 -49.40 18.49 -22.07
C ASP A 104 -48.63 19.06 -23.27
N LYS A 105 -49.36 19.78 -24.12
CA LYS A 105 -48.85 20.52 -25.26
C LYS A 105 -49.45 21.92 -25.26
N GLY A 106 -48.58 22.89 -25.03
CA GLY A 106 -48.58 24.13 -25.77
C GLY A 106 -49.13 25.35 -25.03
N ARG A 107 -48.25 26.34 -24.87
CA ARG A 107 -48.66 27.75 -24.93
C ARG A 107 -47.57 28.65 -25.49
N GLU A 108 -47.71 28.95 -26.78
CA GLU A 108 -47.31 30.22 -27.43
C GLU A 108 -48.09 31.38 -26.76
N GLU A 109 -47.72 32.66 -26.76
CA GLU A 109 -46.70 33.45 -27.49
C GLU A 109 -46.52 34.82 -26.74
N GLU A 110 -45.96 35.84 -27.40
CA GLU A 110 -45.68 37.22 -26.92
C GLU A 110 -44.43 37.37 -26.01
N GLY A 111 -43.48 38.28 -26.27
CA GLY A 111 -43.31 39.28 -27.34
C GLY A 111 -42.18 40.28 -27.00
N GLU A 112 -41.80 41.15 -27.95
CA GLU A 112 -40.78 42.23 -27.85
C GLU A 112 -39.31 41.72 -27.78
N GLU A 113 -38.52 41.68 -28.86
CA GLU A 113 -37.99 42.77 -29.72
C GLU A 113 -37.24 43.89 -28.97
N GLU A 114 -35.90 43.93 -29.12
CA GLU A 114 -35.22 45.14 -29.61
C GLU A 114 -33.86 44.80 -30.28
N ASP A 115 -33.56 45.50 -31.37
CA ASP A 115 -32.34 45.44 -32.19
C ASP A 115 -31.12 46.07 -31.48
N ASP A 116 -29.88 45.61 -31.77
CA ASP A 116 -28.96 46.47 -32.57
C ASP A 116 -27.82 45.68 -33.25
N LYS A 117 -27.17 46.34 -34.21
CA LYS A 117 -26.52 45.74 -35.38
C LYS A 117 -24.99 45.90 -35.39
N GLY A 118 -24.35 44.94 -36.06
CA GLY A 118 -23.11 45.15 -36.83
C GLY A 118 -21.81 45.04 -36.02
N ARG A 119 -20.72 44.51 -36.59
CA ARG A 119 -20.26 44.69 -37.98
C ARG A 119 -19.25 43.60 -38.33
N ALA A 120 -19.19 43.21 -39.60
CA ALA A 120 -18.24 42.23 -40.14
C ALA A 120 -17.13 42.91 -40.98
N GLU A 121 -16.16 42.07 -41.38
CA GLU A 121 -15.24 42.22 -42.53
C GLU A 121 -14.05 43.20 -42.43
N GLU A 122 -12.85 42.63 -42.60
CA GLU A 122 -11.67 43.00 -43.44
C GLU A 122 -10.51 42.08 -42.96
N GLU A 123 -10.10 41.04 -43.72
CA GLU A 123 -9.09 41.04 -44.81
C GLU A 123 -7.71 41.57 -44.34
N GLU A 124 -6.68 40.73 -44.16
CA GLU A 124 -5.73 40.10 -45.11
C GLU A 124 -4.54 41.00 -45.54
N GLU A 125 -3.36 40.38 -45.73
CA GLU A 125 -2.05 40.96 -46.14
C GLU A 125 -1.37 41.93 -45.12
N GLU A 126 -0.04 41.98 -44.89
CA GLU A 126 1.15 41.72 -45.71
C GLU A 126 2.36 41.16 -44.89
N GLU A 127 3.34 40.56 -45.58
CA GLU A 127 4.71 40.38 -45.11
C GLU A 127 5.52 41.68 -45.27
N GLU A 128 6.44 42.01 -44.35
CA GLU A 128 7.89 42.09 -44.68
C GLU A 128 8.78 42.58 -43.51
N VAL A 129 9.97 41.96 -43.46
CA VAL A 129 11.29 42.55 -43.20
C VAL A 129 11.39 43.82 -42.32
N ASN A 130 12.09 43.70 -41.19
CA ASN A 130 13.07 44.74 -40.87
C ASN A 130 14.37 44.20 -40.25
N LYS A 131 15.51 44.61 -40.83
CA LYS A 131 16.86 44.36 -40.31
C LYS A 131 17.34 45.61 -39.59
N GLY A 132 17.52 45.54 -38.27
CA GLY A 132 18.25 46.54 -37.50
C GLY A 132 19.64 46.04 -37.13
N LYS A 133 20.68 46.68 -37.68
CA LYS A 133 22.02 46.71 -37.09
C LYS A 133 22.12 47.93 -36.17
N ASP A 134 23.31 48.08 -35.59
CA ASP A 134 23.93 49.28 -35.01
C ASP A 134 23.91 49.23 -33.48
N GLU A 135 24.94 49.64 -32.75
CA GLU A 135 26.39 49.70 -32.96
C GLU A 135 26.96 49.93 -31.55
N ASP A 136 28.28 49.82 -31.42
CA ASP A 136 29.09 49.93 -30.21
C ASP A 136 28.74 51.09 -29.24
N GLU A 137 28.99 50.87 -27.94
CA GLU A 137 29.59 51.92 -27.10
C GLU A 137 30.46 51.31 -25.96
N ASP A 138 31.76 51.65 -25.99
CA ASP A 138 32.72 51.45 -24.90
C ASP A 138 32.48 52.49 -23.79
N ASP A 139 32.55 52.11 -22.50
CA ASP A 139 33.38 52.90 -21.57
C ASP A 139 33.97 52.09 -20.40
N LYS A 140 34.98 52.70 -19.76
CA LYS A 140 36.03 52.06 -18.99
C LYS A 140 35.96 52.34 -17.50
N GLY A 141 36.44 51.37 -16.73
CA GLY A 141 37.59 51.63 -15.85
C GLY A 141 37.32 51.87 -14.36
N ARG A 142 37.95 51.01 -13.54
CA ARG A 142 38.54 51.21 -12.19
C ARG A 142 38.70 49.85 -11.51
N GLU A 143 39.65 49.61 -10.61
CA GLU A 143 41.00 50.15 -10.35
C GLU A 143 41.76 49.02 -9.59
N GLU A 144 43.09 49.07 -9.47
CA GLU A 144 43.91 47.94 -8.98
C GLU A 144 44.01 47.78 -7.44
N ASP A 145 44.69 46.71 -7.03
CA ASP A 145 45.30 46.44 -5.70
C ASP A 145 44.39 45.97 -4.53
N ASN A 146 44.84 45.12 -3.58
CA ASN A 146 46.20 44.59 -3.34
C ASN A 146 46.24 43.15 -2.73
N ARG A 147 47.46 42.64 -2.55
CA ARG A 147 47.85 41.26 -2.15
C ARG A 147 47.71 40.97 -0.64
N ASP A 148 47.65 39.69 -0.25
CA ASP A 148 48.77 39.04 0.50
C ASP A 148 48.71 37.48 0.51
N HIS A 149 49.83 36.83 0.86
CA HIS A 149 50.03 35.37 0.84
C HIS A 149 50.48 34.79 2.19
N GLY A 150 49.70 33.86 2.76
CA GLY A 150 50.10 33.06 3.93
C GLY A 150 50.68 31.68 3.58
N LYS A 151 52.02 31.51 3.64
CA LYS A 151 52.69 30.19 3.60
C LYS A 151 52.89 29.63 5.00
N VAL A 152 52.61 28.34 5.22
CA VAL A 152 52.97 27.62 6.46
C VAL A 152 54.00 26.52 6.16
N GLN A 153 55.02 26.43 7.02
CA GLN A 153 56.22 25.63 6.82
C GLN A 153 56.08 24.16 7.22
N THR A 154 56.82 23.28 6.54
CA THR A 154 57.13 21.93 6.99
C THR A 154 58.28 21.90 8.01
N ARG A 155 58.23 20.98 8.97
CA ARG A 155 59.38 20.60 9.82
C ARG A 155 59.51 19.07 9.89
N ASN A 156 60.70 18.62 10.27
CA ASN A 156 61.29 17.35 9.85
C ASN A 156 62.02 16.65 11.03
N ILE A 157 62.11 15.30 11.01
CA ILE A 157 63.14 14.47 11.72
C ILE A 157 62.96 14.36 13.28
N PRO A 158 63.40 13.29 14.02
CA PRO A 158 64.24 12.11 13.70
C PRO A 158 63.69 10.68 14.01
N HIS A 159 64.57 9.68 13.90
CA HIS A 159 64.41 8.21 13.89
C HIS A 159 64.88 7.47 15.17
N ARG A 160 64.48 6.17 15.30
CA ARG A 160 65.14 5.01 16.00
C ARG A 160 65.05 4.89 17.56
N PRO A 161 65.31 3.70 18.18
CA PRO A 161 64.86 2.31 17.85
C PRO A 161 64.54 1.42 19.11
N ASN A 162 64.39 0.08 18.94
CA ASN A 162 64.46 -1.02 19.96
C ASN A 162 63.25 -1.18 20.95
N LYS A 163 62.93 -2.35 21.58
CA LYS A 163 63.08 -3.82 21.31
C LYS A 163 62.30 -4.65 22.38
N ARG A 164 61.95 -5.93 22.09
CA ARG A 164 61.61 -7.09 23.01
C ARG A 164 60.17 -7.36 23.55
N HIS A 165 59.67 -8.56 23.17
CA HIS A 165 58.99 -9.66 23.91
C HIS A 165 57.93 -9.47 25.03
N SER A 166 56.73 -10.04 24.81
CA SER A 166 56.17 -11.29 25.41
C SER A 166 54.81 -11.59 24.72
N THR A 167 54.46 -12.76 24.16
CA THR A 167 54.17 -14.11 24.69
C THR A 167 53.08 -14.24 25.76
N THR A 168 51.84 -14.51 25.33
CA THR A 168 50.91 -15.46 25.99
C THR A 168 50.06 -16.18 24.92
N ARG A 169 49.77 -17.48 25.12
CA ARG A 169 48.91 -18.32 24.26
C ARG A 169 47.56 -18.59 24.96
N VAL A 170 46.46 -18.50 24.21
CA VAL A 170 45.21 -19.28 24.37
C VAL A 170 44.64 -19.39 22.94
N SER A 171 44.64 -20.51 22.21
CA SER A 171 44.05 -21.85 22.43
C SER A 171 42.51 -21.87 22.40
N SER A 172 41.93 -21.91 21.20
CA SER A 172 40.56 -22.37 20.97
C SER A 172 40.53 -23.48 19.93
N TYR A 173 39.89 -24.58 20.31
CA TYR A 173 39.80 -25.84 19.55
C TYR A 173 38.49 -25.89 18.74
N SER A 174 38.42 -26.85 17.82
CA SER A 174 37.20 -27.40 17.21
C SER A 174 36.44 -26.56 16.18
N LEU A 175 36.61 -26.92 14.90
CA LEU A 175 35.53 -27.13 13.91
C LEU A 175 36.12 -27.73 12.62
N ARG A 176 36.49 -29.02 12.68
CA ARG A 176 36.85 -29.84 11.50
C ARG A 176 36.39 -31.28 11.68
N LYS A 177 35.12 -31.55 11.34
CA LYS A 177 34.58 -32.89 11.07
C LYS A 177 33.30 -32.73 10.24
N LEU A 178 33.43 -32.87 8.92
CA LEU A 178 32.40 -33.30 7.94
C LEU A 178 32.92 -33.06 6.50
N ALA A 179 33.98 -33.78 6.13
CA ALA A 179 34.47 -33.87 4.75
C ALA A 179 35.40 -35.08 4.61
N ASN A 180 34.83 -36.30 4.56
CA ASN A 180 35.50 -37.53 4.11
C ASN A 180 34.51 -38.70 4.08
N LEU A 181 33.85 -38.90 2.94
CA LEU A 181 33.36 -40.21 2.50
C LEU A 181 33.45 -40.26 0.97
N GLN A 182 34.58 -40.77 0.47
CA GLN A 182 34.74 -41.12 -0.95
C GLN A 182 34.34 -42.58 -1.14
N THR A 183 33.33 -42.84 -1.96
CA THR A 183 33.10 -44.18 -2.54
C THR A 183 33.59 -44.23 -3.97
N LYS A 184 34.32 -45.30 -4.30
CA LYS A 184 34.97 -45.52 -5.59
C LYS A 184 33.97 -46.09 -6.59
N ASN A 185 33.96 -45.59 -7.83
CA ASN A 185 34.07 -46.39 -9.06
C ASN A 185 34.13 -45.47 -10.30
N PRO A 186 34.96 -45.78 -11.32
CA PRO A 186 35.10 -44.94 -12.50
C PRO A 186 34.14 -45.35 -13.63
N ILE A 187 33.41 -44.38 -14.19
CA ILE A 187 32.75 -44.53 -15.50
C ILE A 187 33.50 -43.65 -16.49
N THR A 188 34.09 -44.27 -17.52
CA THR A 188 34.72 -43.60 -18.66
C THR A 188 33.69 -42.86 -19.50
N LEU A 189 33.78 -41.53 -19.54
CA LEU A 189 33.01 -40.68 -20.45
C LEU A 189 33.92 -40.06 -21.51
N ILE A 190 33.59 -40.33 -22.77
CA ILE A 190 34.34 -39.89 -23.95
C ILE A 190 34.24 -38.37 -24.07
N ARG A 191 35.38 -37.68 -24.21
CA ARG A 191 35.40 -36.22 -24.47
C ARG A 191 35.10 -35.95 -25.95
N PRO A 192 34.10 -35.10 -26.29
CA PRO A 192 34.01 -34.53 -27.63
C PRO A 192 35.14 -33.52 -27.88
N PRO A 193 35.53 -33.27 -29.15
CA PRO A 193 36.61 -32.35 -29.48
C PRO A 193 36.22 -30.88 -29.21
N PRO A 194 37.21 -30.00 -28.91
CA PRO A 194 36.93 -28.60 -28.62
C PRO A 194 36.47 -27.83 -29.88
N PRO A 195 35.42 -26.99 -29.79
CA PRO A 195 34.98 -26.19 -30.93
C PRO A 195 36.00 -25.13 -31.34
N GLN A 196 36.19 -24.95 -32.64
CA GLN A 196 37.20 -24.05 -33.20
C GLN A 196 36.86 -22.57 -32.94
N ARG A 197 37.86 -21.80 -32.52
CA ARG A 197 37.77 -20.36 -32.24
C ARG A 197 37.46 -19.53 -33.50
N LYS A 198 36.25 -18.99 -33.63
CA LYS A 198 36.01 -17.76 -34.42
C LYS A 198 36.27 -16.51 -33.57
N LYS A 199 37.54 -16.08 -33.50
CA LYS A 199 37.93 -14.79 -32.92
C LYS A 199 37.55 -13.64 -33.87
N ARG A 200 36.38 -13.01 -33.68
CA ARG A 200 36.06 -11.63 -34.14
C ARG A 200 34.68 -11.23 -33.60
N TRP A 201 34.62 -10.67 -32.38
CA TRP A 201 33.52 -9.79 -31.89
C TRP A 201 33.70 -9.28 -30.44
N PHE A 202 34.58 -9.90 -29.63
CA PHE A 202 34.63 -9.66 -28.17
C PHE A 202 35.38 -8.41 -27.66
N ASN A 203 35.67 -7.42 -28.50
CA ASN A 203 36.48 -6.24 -28.13
C ASN A 203 35.72 -4.92 -28.02
N SER A 204 34.42 -4.84 -28.34
CA SER A 204 33.66 -3.57 -28.34
C SER A 204 32.88 -3.25 -27.05
N PHE A 205 32.68 -4.21 -26.15
CA PHE A 205 31.95 -3.99 -24.89
C PHE A 205 32.75 -4.42 -23.67
N LYS A 206 33.46 -3.45 -23.08
CA LYS A 206 33.87 -3.44 -21.67
C LYS A 206 33.42 -2.12 -21.06
N PRO A 207 32.26 -2.03 -20.40
CA PRO A 207 31.93 -0.86 -19.60
C PRO A 207 32.91 -0.76 -18.43
N ASN A 208 33.38 0.46 -18.17
CA ASN A 208 34.40 0.72 -17.18
C ASN A 208 33.75 0.70 -15.78
N ILE A 209 33.92 -0.40 -15.03
CA ILE A 209 33.30 -0.63 -13.70
C ILE A 209 33.54 0.53 -12.71
N LYS A 210 34.59 1.35 -12.91
CA LYS A 210 34.83 2.56 -12.10
C LYS A 210 33.84 3.71 -12.33
N GLN A 211 33.14 3.79 -13.47
CA GLN A 211 32.15 4.84 -13.73
C GLN A 211 30.78 4.54 -13.11
N VAL A 212 30.41 3.27 -12.94
CA VAL A 212 29.13 2.87 -12.31
C VAL A 212 29.10 3.22 -10.81
N LEU A 213 30.27 3.31 -10.16
CA LEU A 213 30.39 3.73 -8.76
C LEU A 213 30.45 5.25 -8.54
N GLN A 214 30.28 6.07 -9.59
CA GLN A 214 30.27 7.54 -9.49
C GLN A 214 28.90 8.18 -9.78
N ILE A 215 27.85 7.39 -10.06
CA ILE A 215 26.52 7.90 -10.38
C ILE A 215 25.46 7.23 -9.50
N ILE A 216 25.56 7.47 -8.20
CA ILE A 216 24.39 7.56 -7.30
C ILE A 216 24.61 8.84 -6.48
N ASP A 217 24.40 9.99 -7.12
CA ASP A 217 24.23 11.24 -6.42
C ASP A 217 22.73 11.40 -6.14
N LEU A 218 22.34 11.30 -4.87
CA LEU A 218 20.96 11.52 -4.41
C LEU A 218 20.58 13.02 -4.41
N SER A 219 21.46 13.91 -4.89
CA SER A 219 21.20 15.35 -4.96
C SER A 219 20.27 15.80 -6.09
N THR A 220 19.72 14.89 -6.92
CA THR A 220 18.77 15.23 -8.00
C THR A 220 17.42 15.79 -7.51
N GLU A 221 17.12 15.76 -6.21
CA GLU A 221 16.08 16.60 -5.56
C GLU A 221 16.34 18.12 -5.69
N ARG A 222 17.49 18.56 -6.23
CA ARG A 222 17.86 19.97 -6.39
C ARG A 222 17.16 20.72 -7.53
N ASN A 223 16.50 20.03 -8.45
CA ASN A 223 15.86 20.66 -9.62
C ASN A 223 14.38 21.02 -9.43
N SER A 224 13.80 20.75 -8.25
CA SER A 224 12.53 21.39 -7.88
C SER A 224 12.73 22.91 -7.77
N PRO A 225 11.73 23.75 -8.11
CA PRO A 225 11.81 25.18 -7.85
C PRO A 225 12.14 25.44 -6.36
N PRO A 226 12.87 26.53 -6.04
CA PRO A 226 13.26 26.81 -4.67
C PRO A 226 12.02 27.11 -3.83
N PHE A 227 11.58 26.14 -3.04
CA PHE A 227 10.56 26.33 -2.02
C PHE A 227 10.93 27.54 -1.15
N GLU A 228 10.02 28.50 -1.06
CA GLU A 228 10.20 29.61 -0.15
C GLU A 228 10.37 29.07 1.27
N ARG A 229 11.42 29.55 1.93
CA ARG A 229 11.60 29.35 3.35
C ARG A 229 10.49 30.12 4.04
N ILE A 230 9.82 29.51 5.03
CA ILE A 230 8.97 30.27 5.95
C ILE A 230 9.86 31.38 6.51
N GLN A 231 9.58 32.63 6.10
CA GLN A 231 10.28 33.79 6.66
C GLN A 231 9.79 33.94 8.10
N ASP A 232 10.67 34.37 9.00
CA ASP A 232 10.35 34.61 10.42
C ASP A 232 9.47 35.87 10.60
N THR A 233 8.51 36.09 9.69
CA THR A 233 7.62 37.25 9.63
C THR A 233 6.66 37.20 10.81
N VAL A 234 7.02 37.97 11.83
CA VAL A 234 6.40 38.03 13.15
C VAL A 234 4.86 38.15 13.08
N ILE A 235 4.19 37.10 13.56
CA ILE A 235 2.88 37.12 14.25
C ILE A 235 1.83 38.03 13.58
N ALA A 236 1.25 37.57 12.48
CA ALA A 236 -0.02 38.12 12.00
C ALA A 236 -1.16 37.71 12.95
N ALA A 237 -1.94 38.71 13.38
CA ALA A 237 -3.06 38.67 14.31
C ALA A 237 -3.69 37.29 14.63
N SER A 238 -3.81 36.99 15.93
CA SER A 238 -4.66 35.92 16.44
C SER A 238 -6.07 36.05 15.84
N ILE A 239 -6.49 35.05 15.07
CA ILE A 239 -7.83 35.02 14.46
C ILE A 239 -8.86 35.08 15.60
N PRO A 240 -9.80 36.05 15.58
CA PRO A 240 -10.78 36.20 16.65
C PRO A 240 -11.52 34.89 16.92
N CYS A 241 -11.53 34.46 18.19
CA CYS A 241 -12.05 33.16 18.62
C CYS A 241 -13.59 33.03 18.45
N GLU A 242 -14.27 34.13 18.16
CA GLU A 242 -15.73 34.31 18.24
C GLU A 242 -16.54 33.51 17.20
N HIS A 243 -15.88 32.78 16.29
CA HIS A 243 -16.52 31.97 15.25
C HIS A 243 -16.03 30.50 15.18
N MET A 244 -15.37 29.98 16.24
CA MET A 244 -14.95 28.57 16.26
C MET A 244 -16.14 27.62 16.44
N LYS A 245 -16.49 26.86 15.40
CA LYS A 245 -17.42 25.71 15.51
C LYS A 245 -16.77 24.60 16.36
N SER A 246 -17.53 24.04 17.30
CA SER A 246 -17.14 22.87 18.09
C SER A 246 -17.76 21.61 17.48
N TYR A 247 -16.98 20.53 17.48
CA TYR A 247 -17.35 19.21 16.98
C TYR A 247 -17.22 18.18 18.09
N THR A 248 -18.09 17.16 18.08
CA THR A 248 -18.01 16.05 19.03
C THR A 248 -17.31 14.87 18.36
N PHE A 249 -16.14 14.46 18.87
CA PHE A 249 -15.44 13.29 18.35
C PHE A 249 -15.44 12.16 19.37
N TYR A 250 -15.89 10.98 18.92
CA TYR A 250 -16.03 9.78 19.73
C TYR A 250 -14.82 8.87 19.58
N GLY A 251 -14.29 8.37 20.70
CA GLY A 251 -13.28 7.32 20.70
C GLY A 251 -13.91 5.92 20.62
N PRO A 252 -13.23 4.88 21.12
CA PRO A 252 -13.75 3.51 21.16
C PRO A 252 -15.09 3.33 21.87
N ASP A 253 -15.39 4.20 22.85
CA ASP A 253 -16.62 4.21 23.61
C ASP A 253 -17.07 5.65 23.92
N VAL A 254 -18.24 5.79 24.55
CA VAL A 254 -18.84 7.09 24.92
C VAL A 254 -17.98 7.87 25.93
N LYS A 255 -17.21 7.18 26.80
CA LYS A 255 -16.30 7.81 27.78
C LYS A 255 -15.06 8.37 27.09
N ALA A 256 -14.70 7.84 25.93
CA ALA A 256 -13.57 8.28 25.13
C ALA A 256 -13.87 9.51 24.24
N THR A 257 -15.03 10.16 24.39
CA THR A 257 -15.43 11.36 23.62
C THR A 257 -14.61 12.62 23.98
N ILE A 258 -14.49 13.56 23.03
CA ILE A 258 -13.97 14.93 23.26
C ILE A 258 -14.86 15.99 22.56
N GLN A 259 -14.80 17.22 23.07
CA GLN A 259 -15.25 18.42 22.36
C GLN A 259 -14.06 19.10 21.70
N TYR A 260 -14.14 19.35 20.39
CA TYR A 260 -13.07 19.92 19.59
C TYR A 260 -13.51 21.22 18.93
N ALA A 261 -13.03 22.35 19.46
CA ALA A 261 -13.08 23.64 18.77
C ALA A 261 -11.96 23.70 17.72
N SER A 262 -12.34 23.88 16.45
CA SER A 262 -11.38 23.88 15.34
C SER A 262 -10.70 25.24 15.15
N PRO A 263 -9.35 25.32 15.19
CA PRO A 263 -8.61 26.58 15.04
C PRO A 263 -8.32 26.92 13.56
N LEU A 264 -9.08 26.33 12.62
CA LEU A 264 -8.80 26.47 11.19
C LEU A 264 -9.07 27.90 10.69
N PRO A 265 -8.09 28.53 10.01
CA PRO A 265 -8.13 29.94 9.65
C PRO A 265 -9.06 30.23 8.47
N HIS A 266 -9.08 29.36 7.46
CA HIS A 266 -9.77 29.61 6.20
C HIS A 266 -11.16 29.00 6.18
N LYS A 267 -12.07 29.65 5.45
CA LYS A 267 -13.46 29.17 5.32
C LYS A 267 -13.49 27.80 4.65
N ILE A 268 -12.71 27.58 3.58
CA ILE A 268 -12.67 26.32 2.84
C ILE A 268 -12.32 25.11 3.73
N ASP A 269 -11.35 25.24 4.65
CA ASP A 269 -10.96 24.15 5.55
C ASP A 269 -12.02 23.86 6.63
N ARG A 270 -12.72 24.89 7.09
CA ARG A 270 -13.84 24.76 8.04
C ARG A 270 -15.06 24.12 7.38
N ASP A 271 -15.43 24.59 6.20
CA ASP A 271 -16.54 24.04 5.41
C ASP A 271 -16.26 22.56 5.09
N PHE A 272 -15.03 22.22 4.66
CA PHE A 272 -14.62 20.84 4.40
C PHE A 272 -14.69 19.96 5.65
N LEU A 273 -14.24 20.45 6.81
CA LEU A 273 -14.39 19.73 8.08
C LEU A 273 -15.86 19.50 8.41
N ASP A 274 -16.69 20.53 8.25
CA ASP A 274 -18.11 20.47 8.55
C ASP A 274 -18.86 19.51 7.63
N ASP A 275 -18.49 19.48 6.34
CA ASP A 275 -19.02 18.56 5.37
C ASP A 275 -18.74 17.11 5.73
N VAL A 276 -17.53 16.79 6.19
CA VAL A 276 -17.16 15.42 6.59
C VAL A 276 -17.77 15.03 7.93
N VAL A 277 -17.76 15.90 8.94
CA VAL A 277 -18.45 15.59 10.21
C VAL A 277 -19.95 15.39 9.99
N THR A 278 -20.59 16.25 9.17
CA THR A 278 -21.99 16.06 8.76
C THR A 278 -22.20 14.77 7.97
N ALA A 279 -21.22 14.32 7.18
CA ALA A 279 -21.31 13.04 6.48
C ALA A 279 -21.26 11.85 7.46
N ALA A 280 -20.40 11.92 8.48
CA ALA A 280 -20.29 10.89 9.51
C ALA A 280 -21.50 10.85 10.45
N GLU A 281 -22.02 12.02 10.86
CA GLU A 281 -23.20 12.15 11.71
C GLU A 281 -24.47 11.58 11.06
N ARG A 282 -24.56 11.52 9.72
CA ARG A 282 -25.67 10.83 9.01
C ARG A 282 -25.74 9.33 9.29
N LEU A 283 -24.63 8.70 9.69
CA LEU A 283 -24.60 7.27 10.03
C LEU A 283 -24.84 7.01 11.52
N TYR A 284 -25.08 8.07 12.31
CA TYR A 284 -25.30 7.94 13.75
C TYR A 284 -26.70 7.39 14.02
N HIS A 285 -26.79 6.55 15.04
CA HIS A 285 -28.05 6.04 15.58
C HIS A 285 -28.14 6.50 17.04
N GLU A 286 -29.28 7.04 17.45
CA GLU A 286 -29.45 7.64 18.79
C GLU A 286 -28.34 8.68 19.15
N SER A 287 -27.93 9.48 18.16
CA SER A 287 -26.83 10.46 18.25
C SER A 287 -25.44 9.88 18.60
N LEU A 288 -25.26 8.57 18.49
CA LEU A 288 -23.99 7.87 18.68
C LEU A 288 -23.46 7.29 17.35
N PRO A 289 -22.13 7.24 17.16
CA PRO A 289 -21.52 6.67 15.96
C PRO A 289 -21.72 5.16 15.87
N ARG A 290 -21.65 4.65 14.64
CA ARG A 290 -21.93 3.25 14.32
C ARG A 290 -21.02 2.27 15.05
N HIS A 291 -19.73 2.58 15.27
CA HIS A 291 -18.81 1.74 16.07
C HIS A 291 -19.17 1.63 17.56
N ILE A 292 -20.01 2.52 18.09
CA ILE A 292 -20.54 2.43 19.47
C ILE A 292 -21.92 1.76 19.47
N ASN A 293 -22.86 2.28 18.68
CA ASN A 293 -24.26 1.83 18.73
C ASN A 293 -24.49 0.50 17.99
N SER A 294 -23.81 0.29 16.86
CA SER A 294 -24.03 -0.86 15.97
C SER A 294 -22.69 -1.49 15.52
N PRO A 295 -21.84 -2.02 16.44
CA PRO A 295 -20.44 -2.37 16.13
C PRO A 295 -20.26 -3.45 15.06
N CYS A 296 -21.30 -4.28 14.82
CA CYS A 296 -21.30 -5.28 13.76
C CYS A 296 -21.45 -4.69 12.34
N ALA A 297 -22.03 -3.50 12.21
CA ALA A 297 -22.22 -2.79 10.94
C ALA A 297 -21.18 -1.67 10.70
N SER A 298 -20.35 -1.39 11.72
CA SER A 298 -19.22 -0.47 11.63
C SER A 298 -18.10 -1.03 10.76
N VAL A 299 -17.39 -0.15 10.04
CA VAL A 299 -16.13 -0.55 9.37
C VAL A 299 -14.97 -0.73 10.35
N PHE A 300 -15.15 -0.37 11.62
CA PHE A 300 -14.18 -0.60 12.68
C PHE A 300 -14.47 -1.88 13.46
N CYS A 301 -13.43 -2.68 13.69
CA CYS A 301 -13.40 -3.74 14.68
C CYS A 301 -12.50 -3.29 15.82
N ILE A 302 -13.11 -2.84 16.91
CA ILE A 302 -12.41 -2.41 18.14
C ILE A 302 -12.09 -3.64 18.98
N LEU A 303 -10.85 -3.77 19.43
CA LEU A 303 -10.33 -4.85 20.27
C LEU A 303 -9.44 -4.24 21.36
N SER A 304 -9.50 -4.74 22.59
CA SER A 304 -8.43 -4.48 23.56
C SER A 304 -7.12 -5.14 23.12
N ASN A 305 -5.98 -4.65 23.60
CA ASN A 305 -4.70 -5.30 23.35
C ASN A 305 -4.72 -6.78 23.78
N THR A 306 -5.39 -7.12 24.87
CA THR A 306 -5.53 -8.52 25.33
C THR A 306 -6.27 -9.40 24.33
N GLU A 307 -7.42 -8.94 23.79
CA GLU A 307 -8.16 -9.67 22.75
C GLU A 307 -7.37 -9.77 21.46
N PHE A 308 -6.72 -8.67 21.05
CA PHE A 308 -5.89 -8.66 19.85
C PHE A 308 -4.67 -9.59 19.96
N GLN A 309 -4.09 -9.80 21.15
CA GLN A 309 -3.05 -10.81 21.36
C GLN A 309 -3.63 -12.25 21.41
N SER A 310 -4.87 -12.45 21.86
CA SER A 310 -5.48 -13.78 21.94
C SER A 310 -5.96 -14.33 20.59
N TYR A 311 -6.22 -13.46 19.60
CA TYR A 311 -6.69 -13.88 18.28
C TYR A 311 -5.60 -14.55 17.43
N SER A 312 -5.99 -15.63 16.75
CA SER A 312 -5.16 -16.33 15.78
C SER A 312 -4.90 -15.49 14.53
N ILE A 313 -3.88 -15.88 13.76
CA ILE A 313 -3.51 -15.22 12.51
C ILE A 313 -4.71 -15.18 11.55
N GLN A 314 -5.36 -16.34 11.34
CA GLN A 314 -6.55 -16.45 10.50
C GLN A 314 -7.66 -15.50 10.98
N LYS A 315 -7.97 -15.51 12.28
CA LYS A 315 -9.06 -14.68 12.82
C LYS A 315 -8.81 -13.18 12.62
N LEU A 316 -7.57 -12.72 12.79
CA LEU A 316 -7.21 -11.32 12.53
C LEU A 316 -7.32 -10.98 11.04
N GLN A 317 -6.93 -11.89 10.15
CA GLN A 317 -7.04 -11.69 8.72
C GLN A 317 -8.47 -11.72 8.20
N ASP A 318 -9.34 -12.59 8.73
CA ASP A 318 -10.78 -12.62 8.41
C ASP A 318 -11.46 -11.31 8.81
N ILE A 319 -11.06 -10.74 9.95
CA ILE A 319 -11.52 -9.40 10.37
C ILE A 319 -10.95 -8.34 9.41
N PHE A 320 -9.65 -8.35 9.13
CA PHE A 320 -8.99 -7.34 8.30
C PHE A 320 -9.46 -7.35 6.84
N ARG A 321 -9.91 -8.50 6.32
CA ARG A 321 -10.57 -8.65 5.01
C ARG A 321 -11.80 -7.74 4.86
N THR A 322 -12.50 -7.46 5.96
CA THR A 322 -13.81 -6.76 5.93
C THR A 322 -13.80 -5.44 6.68
N ARG A 323 -12.98 -5.29 7.73
CA ARG A 323 -12.98 -4.14 8.65
C ARG A 323 -11.58 -3.69 9.01
N HIS A 324 -11.46 -2.41 9.32
CA HIS A 324 -10.28 -1.82 9.94
C HIS A 324 -10.19 -2.31 11.39
N ILE A 325 -8.99 -2.58 11.90
CA ILE A 325 -8.82 -3.07 13.28
C ILE A 325 -8.31 -1.93 14.15
N ILE A 326 -8.95 -1.67 15.28
CA ILE A 326 -8.47 -0.70 16.27
C ILE A 326 -8.13 -1.46 17.54
N VAL A 327 -6.87 -1.34 17.95
CA VAL A 327 -6.37 -1.95 19.17
C VAL A 327 -6.24 -0.88 20.25
N THR A 328 -7.00 -1.02 21.34
CA THR A 328 -6.95 -0.15 22.53
C THR A 328 -6.00 -0.72 23.58
N ASP A 329 -5.75 0.04 24.65
CA ASP A 329 -5.04 -0.44 25.85
C ASP A 329 -3.61 -0.96 25.57
N ILE A 330 -2.97 -0.47 24.51
CA ILE A 330 -1.57 -0.77 24.22
C ILE A 330 -0.73 -0.01 25.23
N PRO A 331 0.16 -0.68 25.99
CA PRO A 331 1.09 -0.01 26.89
C PRO A 331 1.92 1.02 26.12
N PHE A 332 1.74 2.30 26.44
CA PHE A 332 2.44 3.41 25.80
C PHE A 332 3.10 4.31 26.84
N ARG A 333 4.19 4.95 26.42
CA ARG A 333 4.85 5.99 27.20
C ARG A 333 4.38 7.34 26.67
N THR A 334 3.79 8.16 27.53
CA THR A 334 3.50 9.56 27.23
C THR A 334 4.79 10.31 26.88
N CYS A 335 4.72 11.19 25.89
CA CYS A 335 5.78 12.14 25.57
C CYS A 335 5.17 13.53 25.38
N ALA A 336 5.83 14.56 25.89
CA ALA A 336 5.47 15.95 25.58
C ALA A 336 5.81 16.27 24.12
N PHE A 337 5.14 17.27 23.54
CA PHE A 337 5.45 17.75 22.19
C PHE A 337 6.62 18.75 22.27
N ASP A 338 7.82 18.25 22.55
CA ASP A 338 9.01 19.06 22.85
C ASP A 338 10.29 18.59 22.12
N GLU A 339 11.39 19.34 22.22
CA GLU A 339 12.67 18.91 21.64
C GLU A 339 13.14 17.52 22.12
N GLY A 340 12.70 17.07 23.30
CA GLY A 340 13.00 15.75 23.85
C GLY A 340 12.36 14.62 23.04
N ALA A 341 11.06 14.72 22.76
CA ALA A 341 10.35 13.76 21.92
C ALA A 341 10.85 13.78 20.46
N PHE A 342 11.10 14.97 19.91
CA PHE A 342 11.54 15.13 18.53
C PHE A 342 12.97 14.62 18.27
N LYS A 343 13.87 14.59 19.28
CA LYS A 343 15.18 13.90 19.18
C LYS A 343 15.04 12.42 18.80
N GLY A 344 13.93 11.76 19.19
CA GLY A 344 13.63 10.39 18.82
C GLY A 344 13.16 10.19 17.36
N LEU A 345 12.95 11.29 16.62
CA LEU A 345 12.51 11.31 15.21
C LEU A 345 13.65 11.69 14.25
N GLY A 346 14.82 12.03 14.79
CA GLY A 346 16.04 12.38 14.06
C GLY A 346 16.57 13.78 14.43
N ASN A 347 17.46 14.32 13.58
CA ASN A 347 17.99 15.67 13.75
C ASN A 347 16.87 16.71 13.59
N SER A 348 16.58 17.49 14.65
CA SER A 348 15.52 18.50 14.66
C SER A 348 15.77 19.66 13.69
N ASN A 349 17.04 19.95 13.40
CA ASN A 349 17.46 20.98 12.45
C ASN A 349 17.44 20.49 10.98
N ARG A 350 17.15 19.21 10.72
CA ARG A 350 17.02 18.71 9.34
C ARG A 350 15.73 19.27 8.73
N THR A 351 15.89 20.01 7.64
CA THR A 351 14.78 20.52 6.84
C THR A 351 13.93 19.38 6.27
N ARG A 352 12.61 19.54 6.30
CA ARG A 352 11.57 18.62 5.81
C ARG A 352 10.47 19.40 5.12
N ILE A 353 9.63 18.71 4.36
CA ILE A 353 8.38 19.27 3.85
C ILE A 353 7.38 19.33 5.01
N ILE A 354 6.85 20.52 5.25
CA ILE A 354 5.84 20.82 6.26
C ILE A 354 4.69 21.54 5.54
N GLN A 355 3.48 21.08 5.80
CA GLN A 355 2.25 21.78 5.43
C GLN A 355 1.99 22.89 6.42
N ASP A 356 1.68 24.10 5.94
CA ASP A 356 1.14 25.18 6.76
C ASP A 356 -0.30 25.48 6.35
N MET A 357 -1.25 25.18 7.24
CA MET A 357 -2.67 25.43 7.01
C MET A 357 -3.05 26.91 7.20
N LEU A 358 -2.15 27.77 7.66
CA LEU A 358 -2.36 29.23 7.63
C LEU A 358 -2.30 29.82 6.22
N ILE A 359 -1.76 29.09 5.24
CA ILE A 359 -1.72 29.53 3.85
C ILE A 359 -3.01 29.11 3.14
N GLU A 360 -3.64 30.08 2.47
CA GLU A 360 -4.88 29.85 1.72
C GLU A 360 -4.60 29.02 0.46
N VAL A 361 -5.48 28.06 0.16
CA VAL A 361 -5.44 27.28 -1.08
C VAL A 361 -5.84 28.21 -2.24
N LYS A 362 -5.02 28.26 -3.29
CA LYS A 362 -5.31 29.01 -4.51
C LYS A 362 -5.65 28.02 -5.61
N GLU A 363 -6.74 28.25 -6.35
CA GLU A 363 -7.09 27.45 -7.54
C GLU A 363 -7.15 25.92 -7.27
N ASN A 364 -7.56 25.52 -6.05
CA ASN A 364 -7.53 24.15 -5.52
C ASN A 364 -6.13 23.50 -5.44
N ASP A 365 -5.04 24.24 -5.69
CA ASP A 365 -3.68 23.76 -5.48
C ASP A 365 -3.33 23.76 -3.98
N HIS A 366 -3.45 22.60 -3.35
CA HIS A 366 -3.02 22.39 -1.96
C HIS A 366 -1.49 22.39 -1.80
N THR A 367 -0.70 22.32 -2.88
CA THR A 367 0.77 22.29 -2.79
C THR A 367 1.38 23.64 -2.42
N VAL A 368 0.65 24.74 -2.59
CA VAL A 368 1.04 26.09 -2.10
C VAL A 368 1.28 26.14 -0.59
N ARG A 369 0.75 25.18 0.17
CA ARG A 369 0.95 25.01 1.62
C ARG A 369 2.25 24.29 2.00
N LEU A 370 3.01 23.77 1.04
CA LEU A 370 4.16 22.89 1.29
C LEU A 370 5.46 23.69 1.34
N HIS A 371 6.08 23.79 2.51
CA HIS A 371 7.31 24.55 2.73
C HIS A 371 8.44 23.70 3.29
N LYS A 372 9.68 24.12 3.01
CA LYS A 372 10.89 23.51 3.55
C LYS A 372 11.24 24.15 4.90
N SER A 373 10.87 23.49 6.00
CA SER A 373 11.09 23.97 7.38
C SER A 373 11.64 22.88 8.32
N SER A 374 11.91 23.22 9.58
CA SER A 374 12.56 22.34 10.57
C SER A 374 11.57 21.73 11.57
N LEU A 375 12.01 20.72 12.32
CA LEU A 375 11.19 20.17 13.42
C LEU A 375 11.16 21.07 14.64
N ARG A 376 12.20 21.90 14.82
CA ARG A 376 12.20 22.93 15.85
C ARG A 376 11.03 23.92 15.64
N THR A 377 10.74 24.27 14.40
CA THR A 377 9.62 25.15 14.03
C THR A 377 8.27 24.60 14.47
N LEU A 378 8.04 23.28 14.38
CA LEU A 378 6.83 22.65 14.94
C LEU A 378 6.76 22.79 16.47
N VAL A 379 7.88 22.61 17.17
CA VAL A 379 7.95 22.76 18.63
C VAL A 379 7.71 24.21 19.03
N GLU A 380 8.32 25.18 18.34
CA GLU A 380 8.15 26.62 18.58
C GLU A 380 6.68 27.03 18.42
N HIS A 381 6.04 26.69 17.29
CA HIS A 381 4.62 27.02 17.09
C HIS A 381 3.67 26.25 18.01
N SER A 382 4.05 25.07 18.53
CA SER A 382 3.25 24.37 19.54
C SER A 382 3.23 25.03 20.92
N GLN A 383 4.21 25.90 21.20
CA GLN A 383 4.34 26.63 22.47
C GLN A 383 3.68 28.02 22.41
N ILE A 384 3.32 28.50 21.22
CA ILE A 384 2.68 29.79 20.99
C ILE A 384 1.16 29.60 20.98
N ALA A 385 0.45 30.33 21.84
CA ALA A 385 -1.02 30.39 21.79
C ALA A 385 -1.45 31.03 20.45
N GLY A 386 -2.18 30.27 19.62
CA GLY A 386 -2.50 30.69 18.25
C GLY A 386 -1.32 30.56 17.26
N GLY A 387 -0.32 29.71 17.57
CA GLY A 387 0.75 29.37 16.64
C GLY A 387 0.26 28.67 15.36
N HIS A 388 1.16 28.50 14.39
CA HIS A 388 0.81 27.97 13.08
C HIS A 388 0.28 26.53 13.14
N VAL A 389 -0.65 26.24 12.24
CA VAL A 389 -1.30 24.93 12.10
C VAL A 389 -0.47 24.10 11.11
N LEU A 390 0.55 23.42 11.63
CA LEU A 390 1.60 22.73 10.90
C LEU A 390 1.46 21.20 10.93
N ASN A 391 1.82 20.54 9.83
CA ASN A 391 1.82 19.07 9.70
C ASN A 391 3.05 18.60 8.92
N THR A 392 3.80 17.59 9.40
CA THR A 392 4.82 16.91 8.58
C THR A 392 4.22 15.71 7.86
N PHE A 393 4.59 15.52 6.60
CA PHE A 393 4.21 14.33 5.84
C PHE A 393 5.28 13.24 5.91
N ASN A 394 4.78 12.00 5.90
CA ASN A 394 5.47 10.75 5.58
C ASN A 394 7.00 10.77 5.73
N SER A 395 7.49 11.03 6.95
CA SER A 395 8.92 11.14 7.20
C SER A 395 9.48 9.76 7.55
N PRO A 396 10.48 9.22 6.83
CA PRO A 396 11.04 7.91 7.14
C PRO A 396 11.59 7.81 8.57
N LEU A 397 11.35 6.68 9.24
CA LEU A 397 11.94 6.36 10.55
C LEU A 397 12.11 4.86 10.74
N ILE A 398 13.35 4.42 10.53
CA ILE A 398 13.75 3.02 10.65
C ILE A 398 13.50 2.47 12.09
N THR A 399 13.42 3.31 13.12
CA THR A 399 13.18 2.86 14.52
C THR A 399 11.71 2.61 14.87
N VAL A 400 10.75 2.77 13.94
CA VAL A 400 9.38 2.30 14.16
C VAL A 400 9.39 0.76 14.22
N PRO A 401 8.65 0.13 15.15
CA PRO A 401 8.47 -1.33 15.16
C PRO A 401 7.90 -1.85 13.83
N ASN A 402 8.03 -3.15 13.60
CA ASN A 402 7.33 -3.79 12.49
C ASN A 402 5.79 -3.61 12.61
N PRO A 403 5.05 -3.68 11.48
CA PRO A 403 3.63 -4.06 11.54
C PRO A 403 3.47 -5.41 12.28
N ASP A 404 2.24 -5.73 12.67
CA ASP A 404 1.98 -7.04 13.27
C ASP A 404 2.22 -8.13 12.23
N GLU A 405 3.15 -9.05 12.53
CA GLU A 405 3.58 -10.10 11.61
C GLU A 405 2.44 -11.01 11.19
N ARG A 406 1.34 -11.07 11.97
CA ARG A 406 0.11 -11.83 11.65
C ARG A 406 -0.71 -11.21 10.51
N LEU A 407 -0.47 -9.93 10.19
CA LEU A 407 -1.12 -9.21 9.08
C LEU A 407 -0.15 -8.87 7.92
N ALA A 408 1.15 -8.70 8.21
CA ALA A 408 2.16 -8.26 7.25
C ALA A 408 2.70 -9.39 6.34
N GLY A 409 1.97 -9.70 5.27
CA GLY A 409 2.35 -10.73 4.31
C GLY A 409 3.63 -10.41 3.52
N GLU A 410 3.93 -9.13 3.29
CA GLU A 410 5.16 -8.71 2.60
C GLU A 410 6.42 -8.97 3.44
N MET A 411 6.32 -8.81 4.75
CA MET A 411 7.40 -9.15 5.69
C MET A 411 7.65 -10.65 5.71
N TRP A 412 6.58 -11.44 5.79
CA TRP A 412 6.66 -12.90 5.73
C TRP A 412 7.31 -13.36 4.41
N ALA A 413 6.81 -12.85 3.28
CA ALA A 413 7.39 -13.12 1.96
C ALA A 413 8.86 -12.71 1.87
N TRP A 414 9.27 -11.60 2.48
CA TRP A 414 10.67 -11.15 2.50
C TRP A 414 11.59 -12.15 3.20
N VAL A 415 11.18 -12.66 4.36
CA VAL A 415 11.94 -13.66 5.12
C VAL A 415 12.00 -14.99 4.35
N GLN A 416 10.87 -15.49 3.86
CA GLN A 416 10.81 -16.80 3.16
C GLN A 416 11.53 -16.80 1.80
N THR A 417 11.72 -15.63 1.19
CA THR A 417 12.44 -15.49 -0.09
C THR A 417 13.90 -15.05 0.05
N ALA A 418 14.43 -14.89 1.28
CA ALA A 418 15.86 -14.64 1.49
C ALA A 418 16.73 -15.73 0.82
N GLY A 419 17.87 -15.35 0.26
CA GLY A 419 18.77 -16.22 -0.49
C GLY A 419 18.24 -16.74 -1.84
N ARG A 420 16.95 -16.56 -2.16
CA ARG A 420 16.38 -16.97 -3.46
C ARG A 420 16.93 -16.06 -4.58
N PRO A 421 17.00 -16.54 -5.84
CA PRO A 421 17.50 -15.74 -6.95
C PRO A 421 16.80 -14.37 -7.07
N LEU A 422 17.58 -13.30 -7.25
CA LEU A 422 17.14 -11.88 -7.29
C LEU A 422 16.55 -11.31 -5.98
N CYS A 423 16.31 -12.16 -4.97
CA CYS A 423 15.86 -11.81 -3.62
C CYS A 423 17.01 -11.80 -2.60
N GLY A 424 18.25 -11.55 -3.07
CA GLY A 424 19.51 -11.84 -2.41
C GLY A 424 19.67 -11.34 -0.97
N ASP A 425 20.56 -12.00 -0.22
CA ASP A 425 20.81 -11.76 1.20
C ASP A 425 21.40 -10.38 1.52
N ASP A 426 21.95 -9.71 0.50
CA ASP A 426 22.50 -8.35 0.56
C ASP A 426 21.46 -7.25 0.34
N VAL A 427 20.20 -7.61 0.09
CA VAL A 427 19.11 -6.67 -0.19
C VAL A 427 18.36 -6.35 1.10
N GLU A 428 18.53 -5.13 1.59
CA GLU A 428 17.80 -4.61 2.76
C GLU A 428 16.29 -4.50 2.50
N PHE A 429 15.48 -4.76 3.52
CA PHE A 429 14.03 -4.48 3.48
C PHE A 429 13.83 -2.97 3.33
N PRO A 430 12.85 -2.49 2.54
CA PRO A 430 12.65 -1.07 2.25
C PRO A 430 12.06 -0.29 3.45
N PHE A 431 12.81 -0.21 4.55
CA PHE A 431 12.37 0.44 5.80
C PHE A 431 12.06 1.93 5.59
N ASN A 432 12.73 2.60 4.66
CA ASN A 432 12.49 4.02 4.39
C ASN A 432 11.10 4.29 3.77
N SER A 433 10.60 3.35 2.97
CA SER A 433 9.30 3.44 2.28
C SER A 433 8.21 2.61 2.96
N THR A 434 8.49 1.97 4.10
CA THR A 434 7.52 1.17 4.86
C THR A 434 7.38 1.61 6.31
N ARG A 435 8.29 2.43 6.86
CA ARG A 435 8.26 2.91 8.24
C ARG A 435 8.37 4.43 8.29
N TRP A 436 7.38 5.06 8.87
CA TRP A 436 7.20 6.51 8.80
C TRP A 436 6.71 7.11 10.12
N TRP A 437 6.79 8.43 10.22
CA TRP A 437 6.12 9.22 11.25
C TRP A 437 5.65 10.55 10.68
N THR A 438 4.70 11.13 11.41
CA THR A 438 4.21 12.50 11.24
C THR A 438 4.23 13.17 12.61
N ALA A 439 4.47 14.48 12.62
CA ALA A 439 4.21 15.33 13.76
C ALA A 439 3.35 16.48 13.28
N ALA A 440 2.34 16.82 14.06
CA ALA A 440 1.34 17.82 13.69
C ALA A 440 0.91 18.63 14.90
N THR A 441 0.70 19.93 14.71
CA THR A 441 0.14 20.80 15.74
C THR A 441 -1.39 20.68 15.78
N LYS A 442 -1.98 21.11 16.90
CA LYS A 442 -3.44 21.18 17.04
C LYS A 442 -4.05 21.98 15.90
N GLY A 443 -5.13 21.46 15.30
CA GLY A 443 -5.79 22.04 14.15
C GLY A 443 -5.46 21.37 12.83
N ALA A 444 -4.29 20.72 12.72
CA ALA A 444 -3.77 20.37 11.41
C ALA A 444 -4.53 19.20 10.77
N GLN A 445 -4.94 19.39 9.52
CA GLN A 445 -5.69 18.43 8.74
C GLN A 445 -4.85 17.80 7.65
N GLN A 446 -5.19 16.58 7.28
CA GLN A 446 -4.82 15.97 6.01
C GLN A 446 -6.13 15.68 5.27
N CYS A 447 -6.33 16.27 4.10
CA CYS A 447 -7.50 16.04 3.23
C CYS A 447 -7.63 14.57 2.81
N TRP A 448 -8.67 14.24 2.04
CA TRP A 448 -8.88 12.90 1.51
C TRP A 448 -7.63 12.37 0.81
N ASP A 449 -7.09 11.28 1.36
CA ASP A 449 -5.87 10.61 0.94
C ASP A 449 -6.16 9.10 0.88
N ILE A 450 -5.46 8.35 0.03
CA ILE A 450 -5.67 6.92 -0.19
C ILE A 450 -4.33 6.20 -0.12
N ASN A 451 -4.31 5.13 0.67
CA ASN A 451 -3.12 4.34 0.89
C ASN A 451 -3.14 3.02 0.09
N ALA A 452 -2.09 2.76 -0.69
CA ALA A 452 -1.94 1.51 -1.46
C ALA A 452 -1.47 0.30 -0.65
N ALA A 453 -1.24 0.49 0.63
CA ALA A 453 -0.88 -0.52 1.60
C ALA A 453 -1.75 -0.35 2.84
N GLY A 454 -1.91 -1.41 3.63
CA GLY A 454 -2.47 -1.30 4.97
C GLY A 454 -1.59 -0.39 5.85
N HIS A 455 -2.19 0.37 6.77
CA HIS A 455 -1.51 1.45 7.49
C HIS A 455 -1.72 1.45 8.99
N ASN A 456 -0.69 1.85 9.74
CA ASN A 456 -0.79 2.11 11.19
C ASN A 456 -0.83 3.62 11.51
N ARG A 457 -1.87 4.12 12.21
CA ARG A 457 -2.07 5.57 12.53
C ARG A 457 -2.57 5.85 13.97
N VAL A 458 -2.42 7.11 14.40
CA VAL A 458 -2.94 7.70 15.67
C VAL A 458 -3.32 9.19 15.46
N LYS A 459 -4.56 9.49 15.02
CA LYS A 459 -5.20 10.83 14.92
C LYS A 459 -6.72 10.65 15.04
N VAL A 460 -7.56 11.71 14.99
CA VAL A 460 -8.94 11.50 14.51
C VAL A 460 -8.81 11.08 13.04
N VAL A 461 -9.42 9.96 12.68
CA VAL A 461 -9.46 9.47 11.30
C VAL A 461 -10.91 9.32 10.90
N ASP A 462 -11.29 9.95 9.80
CA ASP A 462 -12.56 9.69 9.11
C ASP A 462 -12.27 8.84 7.88
N GLN A 463 -13.13 7.85 7.61
CA GLN A 463 -12.96 6.89 6.53
C GLN A 463 -14.17 6.93 5.61
N ALA A 464 -13.91 7.16 4.33
CA ALA A 464 -14.91 7.06 3.28
C ALA A 464 -15.25 5.58 3.04
N ILE A 465 -16.48 5.22 3.36
CA ILE A 465 -17.04 3.90 3.12
C ILE A 465 -17.84 4.01 1.82
N PRO A 466 -17.53 3.24 0.77
CA PRO A 466 -18.33 3.31 -0.44
C PRO A 466 -19.69 2.66 -0.17
N LYS A 467 -20.78 3.37 -0.50
CA LYS A 467 -22.16 2.90 -0.22
C LYS A 467 -22.46 1.54 -0.84
N SER A 468 -21.85 1.26 -1.99
CA SER A 468 -21.76 -0.09 -2.52
C SER A 468 -20.31 -0.57 -2.38
N PRO A 469 -20.06 -1.79 -1.87
CA PRO A 469 -18.74 -2.44 -1.94
C PRO A 469 -18.17 -2.51 -3.37
N THR A 470 -19.01 -2.31 -4.39
CA THR A 470 -18.57 -2.23 -5.79
C THR A 470 -17.76 -0.99 -6.13
N ASP A 471 -17.91 0.10 -5.40
CA ASP A 471 -17.34 1.39 -5.81
C ASP A 471 -15.82 1.51 -5.49
N ILE A 472 -15.26 0.58 -4.70
CA ILE A 472 -13.82 0.51 -4.37
C ILE A 472 -12.93 0.33 -5.62
N GLY A 473 -13.40 -0.39 -6.64
CA GLY A 473 -12.61 -0.62 -7.86
C GLY A 473 -12.88 0.38 -8.98
N ARG A 474 -13.81 1.33 -8.80
CA ARG A 474 -14.33 2.16 -9.89
C ARG A 474 -13.51 3.43 -10.11
N LYS A 475 -12.84 3.54 -11.26
CA LYS A 475 -12.05 4.71 -11.67
C LYS A 475 -12.82 6.04 -11.56
N ASP A 476 -14.12 6.02 -11.87
CA ASP A 476 -14.98 7.20 -11.84
C ASP A 476 -15.26 7.72 -10.42
N LYS A 477 -15.09 6.91 -9.38
CA LYS A 477 -15.35 7.29 -7.99
C LYS A 477 -14.17 7.98 -7.31
N PHE A 478 -12.97 7.76 -7.83
CA PHE A 478 -11.71 8.27 -7.30
C PHE A 478 -11.26 9.59 -7.94
N LEU A 479 -11.76 9.94 -9.14
CA LEU A 479 -11.43 11.21 -9.81
C LEU A 479 -12.05 12.44 -9.12
N PHE A 480 -13.14 12.28 -8.38
CA PHE A 480 -13.91 13.38 -7.78
C PHE A 480 -13.62 13.64 -6.29
N ALA A 481 -12.58 13.04 -5.70
CA ALA A 481 -12.22 13.27 -4.29
C ALA A 481 -11.48 14.60 -4.03
N SER A 482 -11.59 15.56 -4.96
CA SER A 482 -11.03 16.91 -4.87
C SER A 482 -11.80 17.80 -3.88
N GLY A 483 -11.55 17.60 -2.59
CA GLY A 483 -11.88 18.58 -1.54
C GLY A 483 -13.32 18.56 -1.00
N GLN A 484 -14.12 17.53 -1.28
CA GLN A 484 -15.45 17.33 -0.68
C GLN A 484 -15.65 15.89 -0.21
N ALA A 485 -16.56 15.67 0.75
CA ALA A 485 -16.94 14.34 1.23
C ALA A 485 -17.59 13.45 0.16
N ASN A 486 -18.15 14.05 -0.90
CA ASN A 486 -18.92 13.39 -1.96
C ASN A 486 -19.93 12.35 -1.42
N LYS A 487 -20.88 12.90 -0.64
CA LYS A 487 -21.88 12.20 0.17
C LYS A 487 -22.85 11.32 -0.63
N ASP A 488 -22.80 11.37 -1.96
CA ASP A 488 -23.61 10.53 -2.85
C ASP A 488 -22.93 9.18 -3.10
N ILE A 489 -21.60 9.17 -3.13
CA ILE A 489 -20.75 8.00 -3.38
C ILE A 489 -20.32 7.34 -2.07
N TRP A 490 -19.88 8.16 -1.11
CA TRP A 490 -19.28 7.71 0.13
C TRP A 490 -20.19 8.02 1.32
N ASP A 491 -20.42 7.00 2.12
CA ASP A 491 -20.69 7.12 3.55
C ASP A 491 -19.38 7.50 4.28
N SER A 492 -19.44 8.00 5.51
CA SER A 492 -18.23 8.37 6.28
C SER A 492 -18.34 7.86 7.71
N GLU A 493 -17.28 7.28 8.28
CA GLU A 493 -17.26 6.85 9.68
C GLU A 493 -15.98 7.33 10.37
N GLY A 494 -16.15 8.24 11.33
CA GLY A 494 -15.08 8.89 12.06
C GLY A 494 -14.81 8.32 13.45
N ILE A 495 -13.53 8.16 13.80
CA ILE A 495 -13.10 7.70 15.13
C ILE A 495 -11.89 8.49 15.66
N LEU A 496 -11.96 8.84 16.94
CA LEU A 496 -10.87 9.46 17.69
C LEU A 496 -9.87 8.40 18.18
N LEU A 497 -8.65 8.42 17.66
CA LEU A 497 -7.54 7.63 18.19
C LEU A 497 -6.78 8.45 19.25
N LYS A 498 -6.72 7.92 20.47
CA LYS A 498 -5.96 8.48 21.60
C LYS A 498 -4.57 7.84 21.71
N PRO A 499 -3.62 8.46 22.44
CA PRO A 499 -2.36 7.80 22.81
C PRO A 499 -2.63 6.45 23.49
N GLY A 500 -1.88 5.40 23.12
CA GLY A 500 -2.14 4.02 23.54
C GLY A 500 -3.09 3.22 22.63
N MET A 501 -3.56 3.81 21.53
CA MET A 501 -4.31 3.10 20.49
C MET A 501 -3.47 2.86 19.24
N ARG A 502 -3.88 1.88 18.42
CA ARG A 502 -3.34 1.62 17.07
C ARG A 502 -4.48 1.25 16.13
N LEU A 503 -4.67 2.04 15.07
CA LEU A 503 -5.51 1.68 13.92
C LEU A 503 -4.67 0.89 12.92
N TYR A 504 -5.08 -0.33 12.55
CA TYR A 504 -4.70 -1.04 11.32
C TYR A 504 -5.75 -0.74 10.25
N MET A 505 -5.38 0.09 9.28
CA MET A 505 -6.25 0.54 8.21
C MET A 505 -6.14 -0.39 7.00
N ARG A 506 -7.27 -0.78 6.38
CA ARG A 506 -7.31 -1.46 5.08
C ARG A 506 -6.74 -0.56 3.96
N PRO A 507 -6.15 -1.14 2.90
CA PRO A 507 -5.75 -0.41 1.70
C PRO A 507 -6.97 0.03 0.86
N ASN A 508 -6.76 0.98 -0.05
CA ASN A 508 -7.78 1.58 -0.93
C ASN A 508 -9.00 2.22 -0.24
N THR A 509 -8.90 2.52 1.06
CA THR A 509 -9.91 3.31 1.79
C THR A 509 -9.49 4.78 1.75
N PRO A 510 -10.27 5.69 1.15
CA PRO A 510 -10.03 7.12 1.29
C PRO A 510 -10.25 7.54 2.74
N TYR A 511 -9.35 8.37 3.28
CA TYR A 511 -9.44 8.82 4.67
C TYR A 511 -9.06 10.30 4.81
N MET A 512 -9.69 11.00 5.75
CA MET A 512 -9.21 12.28 6.28
C MET A 512 -8.56 12.04 7.64
N ALA A 513 -7.62 12.90 8.05
CA ALA A 513 -7.20 12.95 9.45
C ALA A 513 -7.20 14.37 10.02
N VAL A 514 -7.73 14.53 11.25
CA VAL A 514 -7.73 15.79 12.01
C VAL A 514 -6.86 15.65 13.25
N THR A 515 -6.00 16.63 13.49
CA THR A 515 -5.08 16.67 14.63
C THR A 515 -5.70 17.50 15.76
N THR A 516 -6.42 16.85 16.68
CA THR A 516 -7.19 17.54 17.74
C THR A 516 -6.34 18.12 18.87
N GLU A 517 -5.15 17.57 19.07
CA GLU A 517 -4.09 18.00 20.00
C GLU A 517 -2.73 17.79 19.33
N HIS A 518 -1.67 18.47 19.80
CA HIS A 518 -0.33 18.30 19.24
C HIS A 518 0.13 16.84 19.33
N ALA A 519 0.32 16.19 18.17
CA ALA A 519 0.47 14.74 18.08
C ALA A 519 1.70 14.33 17.28
N ILE A 520 2.41 13.32 17.79
CA ILE A 520 3.45 12.58 17.05
C ILE A 520 2.90 11.19 16.79
N CYS A 521 2.68 10.85 15.52
CA CYS A 521 2.18 9.54 15.12
C CYS A 521 3.32 8.77 14.44
N LYS A 522 3.44 7.47 14.74
CA LYS A 522 4.36 6.55 14.07
C LYS A 522 3.53 5.48 13.39
N GLY A 523 3.97 5.06 12.21
CA GLY A 523 3.21 4.12 11.40
C GLY A 523 4.09 3.29 10.49
N THR A 524 3.46 2.27 9.92
CA THR A 524 4.06 1.42 8.91
C THR A 524 3.08 1.21 7.76
N HIS A 525 3.61 0.87 6.60
CA HIS A 525 2.88 0.36 5.45
C HIS A 525 3.10 -1.16 5.38
N PHE A 526 2.07 -1.94 5.10
CA PHE A 526 2.16 -3.39 4.95
C PHE A 526 1.16 -3.91 3.90
N LEU A 527 1.42 -5.08 3.32
CA LEU A 527 0.54 -5.74 2.35
C LEU A 527 -0.01 -7.02 2.99
N ALA A 528 -1.33 -7.09 3.15
CA ALA A 528 -2.00 -8.26 3.69
C ALA A 528 -2.58 -9.11 2.54
N ALA A 529 -2.35 -10.43 2.58
CA ALA A 529 -3.01 -11.39 1.70
C ALA A 529 -4.55 -11.22 1.61
N PRO A 530 -5.30 -11.00 2.72
CA PRO A 530 -6.76 -10.85 2.68
C PRO A 530 -7.28 -9.54 2.07
N THR A 531 -6.41 -8.58 1.73
CA THR A 531 -6.78 -7.30 1.12
C THR A 531 -5.84 -6.95 -0.04
N ILE A 532 -5.35 -7.98 -0.75
CA ILE A 532 -4.36 -7.80 -1.81
C ILE A 532 -5.02 -7.24 -3.08
N CYS A 533 -6.29 -7.57 -3.34
CA CYS A 533 -7.08 -6.95 -4.40
C CYS A 533 -7.13 -5.43 -4.26
N GLU A 534 -7.48 -4.94 -3.07
CA GLU A 534 -7.59 -3.51 -2.78
C GLU A 534 -6.23 -2.82 -2.79
N SER A 535 -5.17 -3.46 -2.27
CA SER A 535 -3.79 -2.97 -2.44
C SER A 535 -3.44 -2.77 -3.92
N CYS A 536 -3.78 -3.74 -4.77
CA CYS A 536 -3.59 -3.67 -6.21
C CYS A 536 -4.43 -2.57 -6.89
N TYR A 537 -5.69 -2.35 -6.50
CA TYR A 537 -6.50 -1.25 -7.01
C TYR A 537 -5.91 0.10 -6.62
N ALA A 538 -5.55 0.28 -5.35
CA ALA A 538 -4.95 1.53 -4.86
C ALA A 538 -3.58 1.83 -5.49
N LEU A 539 -2.79 0.81 -5.84
CA LEU A 539 -1.57 1.01 -6.64
C LEU A 539 -1.89 1.61 -8.02
N ILE A 540 -2.98 1.17 -8.65
CA ILE A 540 -3.43 1.69 -9.95
C ILE A 540 -4.00 3.11 -9.80
N HIS A 541 -4.87 3.35 -8.81
CA HIS A 541 -5.36 4.69 -8.51
C HIS A 541 -4.18 5.65 -8.27
N GLY A 542 -3.26 5.31 -7.37
CA GLY A 542 -2.06 6.10 -7.09
C GLY A 542 -1.12 6.29 -8.29
N PHE A 543 -1.04 5.33 -9.22
CA PHE A 543 -0.30 5.51 -10.48
C PHE A 543 -0.94 6.56 -11.39
N VAL A 544 -2.26 6.53 -11.53
CA VAL A 544 -3.00 7.45 -12.42
C VAL A 544 -3.09 8.86 -11.84
N THR A 545 -3.36 8.98 -10.54
CA THR A 545 -3.59 10.27 -9.86
C THR A 545 -2.34 10.88 -9.26
N GLN A 546 -1.27 10.08 -9.10
CA GLN A 546 0.02 10.49 -8.54
C GLN A 546 -0.16 11.24 -7.21
N SER A 547 0.51 12.38 -7.04
CA SER A 547 0.50 13.18 -5.81
C SER A 547 -0.84 13.80 -5.42
N ALA A 548 -1.90 13.66 -6.22
CA ALA A 548 -3.21 14.24 -5.92
C ALA A 548 -3.90 13.61 -4.70
N PHE A 549 -3.71 12.31 -4.46
CA PHE A 549 -4.38 11.56 -3.38
C PHE A 549 -3.45 10.84 -2.41
N THR A 550 -2.14 11.00 -2.53
CA THR A 550 -1.21 10.28 -1.67
C THR A 550 0.04 11.11 -1.37
N ASN A 551 0.35 11.26 -0.07
CA ASN A 551 1.64 11.79 0.41
C ASN A 551 2.79 10.75 0.40
N THR A 552 2.56 9.61 -0.23
CA THR A 552 3.36 8.40 -0.20
C THR A 552 3.63 7.93 -1.63
N ASP A 553 4.91 7.79 -2.01
CA ASP A 553 5.29 7.29 -3.34
C ASP A 553 5.10 5.76 -3.40
N TYR A 554 3.86 5.31 -3.60
CA TYR A 554 3.53 3.90 -3.82
C TYR A 554 4.01 3.38 -5.18
N THR A 555 4.33 4.30 -6.10
CA THR A 555 4.98 4.01 -7.38
C THR A 555 6.51 3.87 -7.25
N SER A 556 7.05 3.98 -6.02
CA SER A 556 8.46 3.81 -5.73
C SER A 556 8.95 2.39 -6.04
N GLN A 557 10.25 2.32 -6.34
CA GLN A 557 11.01 1.07 -6.47
C GLN A 557 10.80 0.13 -5.29
N ASP A 558 10.81 0.68 -4.08
CA ASP A 558 10.65 -0.02 -2.81
C ASP A 558 9.29 -0.74 -2.71
N THR A 559 8.19 -0.04 -2.99
CA THR A 559 6.84 -0.63 -2.97
C THR A 559 6.71 -1.72 -4.04
N TRP A 560 7.18 -1.45 -5.26
CA TRP A 560 7.16 -2.43 -6.36
C TRP A 560 7.94 -3.71 -6.02
N GLN A 561 9.06 -3.57 -5.31
CA GLN A 561 9.85 -4.71 -4.85
C GLN A 561 9.09 -5.62 -3.87
N LEU A 562 8.22 -5.07 -3.01
CA LEU A 562 7.38 -5.85 -2.09
C LEU A 562 6.35 -6.70 -2.85
N TYR A 563 5.70 -6.15 -3.87
CA TYR A 563 4.79 -6.90 -4.75
C TYR A 563 5.53 -8.02 -5.50
N CYS A 564 6.74 -7.77 -6.00
CA CYS A 564 7.57 -8.79 -6.65
C CYS A 564 8.02 -9.89 -5.68
N ARG A 565 8.35 -9.54 -4.44
CA ARG A 565 8.66 -10.48 -3.35
C ARG A 565 7.45 -11.35 -2.98
N LEU A 566 6.25 -10.79 -2.91
CA LEU A 566 5.00 -11.54 -2.68
C LEU A 566 4.75 -12.58 -3.77
N VAL A 567 4.80 -12.20 -5.06
CA VAL A 567 4.64 -13.19 -6.15
C VAL A 567 5.77 -14.22 -6.16
N THR A 568 6.99 -13.84 -5.79
CA THR A 568 8.09 -14.79 -5.66
C THR A 568 7.84 -15.79 -4.53
N TYR A 569 7.35 -15.33 -3.38
CA TYR A 569 6.94 -16.20 -2.26
C TYR A 569 5.81 -17.14 -2.67
N TYR A 570 4.71 -16.62 -3.22
CA TYR A 570 3.55 -17.43 -3.64
C TYR A 570 3.94 -18.47 -4.70
N ALA A 571 4.70 -18.06 -5.73
CA ALA A 571 5.19 -18.97 -6.75
C ALA A 571 6.07 -20.08 -6.17
N HIS A 572 6.96 -19.77 -5.22
CA HIS A 572 7.77 -20.78 -4.55
C HIS A 572 6.93 -21.75 -3.72
N GLU A 573 6.00 -21.26 -2.90
CA GLU A 573 5.18 -22.14 -2.06
C GLU A 573 4.28 -23.06 -2.90
N TYR A 574 3.63 -22.54 -3.94
CA TYR A 574 2.81 -23.35 -4.86
C TYR A 574 3.63 -24.32 -5.69
N LEU A 575 4.77 -23.92 -6.26
CA LEU A 575 5.59 -24.81 -7.08
C LEU A 575 6.37 -25.85 -6.25
N GLU A 576 6.75 -25.51 -5.01
CA GLU A 576 7.43 -26.46 -4.12
C GLU A 576 6.47 -27.39 -3.37
N SER A 577 5.18 -27.06 -3.23
CA SER A 577 4.18 -28.00 -2.71
C SER A 577 4.04 -29.24 -3.59
N PHE A 578 4.23 -29.10 -4.91
CA PHE A 578 4.26 -30.24 -5.84
C PHE A 578 5.37 -31.27 -5.49
N LEU A 579 6.49 -30.81 -4.93
CA LEU A 579 7.63 -31.65 -4.59
C LEU A 579 7.49 -32.34 -3.22
N VAL A 580 6.51 -31.93 -2.41
CA VAL A 580 6.29 -32.40 -1.04
C VAL A 580 4.83 -32.80 -0.88
N PRO A 581 4.50 -34.10 -1.06
CA PRO A 581 3.21 -34.64 -0.65
C PRO A 581 2.88 -34.21 0.78
N ASP A 582 1.60 -33.92 1.04
CA ASP A 582 1.07 -33.47 2.34
C ASP A 582 1.53 -32.08 2.83
N ARG A 583 2.19 -31.24 2.00
CA ARG A 583 2.43 -29.83 2.36
C ARG A 583 1.09 -29.06 2.46
N ASN A 584 0.79 -28.53 3.64
CA ASN A 584 -0.44 -27.76 3.84
C ASN A 584 -0.37 -26.41 3.11
N TYR A 585 -1.43 -26.08 2.37
CA TYR A 585 -1.64 -24.80 1.69
C TYR A 585 -2.16 -23.70 2.62
N ASP A 586 -2.62 -24.05 3.82
CA ASP A 586 -3.19 -23.12 4.82
C ASP A 586 -2.10 -22.24 5.50
N THR A 587 -1.18 -21.66 4.74
CA THR A 587 -0.31 -20.61 5.26
C THR A 587 -1.12 -19.31 5.29
N PRO A 588 -1.30 -18.65 6.45
CA PRO A 588 -2.17 -17.47 6.53
C PRO A 588 -1.70 -16.30 5.65
N HIS A 589 -0.44 -16.25 5.22
CA HIS A 589 0.08 -15.16 4.38
C HIS A 589 -0.09 -15.42 2.88
N MET A 590 -0.97 -16.36 2.48
CA MET A 590 -1.28 -16.65 1.08
C MET A 590 -2.80 -16.66 0.83
N PRO A 591 -3.26 -16.30 -0.37
CA PRO A 591 -4.66 -16.46 -0.76
C PRO A 591 -5.09 -17.94 -0.79
N ASP A 592 -6.26 -18.27 -0.24
CA ASP A 592 -6.81 -19.62 -0.38
C ASP A 592 -7.39 -19.84 -1.78
N ILE A 593 -6.55 -20.31 -2.69
CA ILE A 593 -6.91 -20.62 -4.09
C ILE A 593 -7.96 -21.73 -4.27
N ARG A 594 -8.42 -22.39 -3.20
CA ARG A 594 -9.59 -23.31 -3.26
C ARG A 594 -10.91 -22.52 -3.19
N THR A 595 -10.86 -21.27 -2.76
CA THR A 595 -12.01 -20.36 -2.65
C THR A 595 -12.11 -19.43 -3.86
N TYR A 596 -13.31 -18.93 -4.10
CA TYR A 596 -13.57 -17.90 -5.11
C TYR A 596 -12.73 -16.63 -4.85
N ASP A 597 -12.77 -16.10 -3.63
CA ASP A 597 -12.06 -14.86 -3.29
C ASP A 597 -10.54 -15.04 -3.36
N GLY A 598 -9.99 -16.16 -2.88
CA GLY A 598 -8.54 -16.40 -2.92
C GLY A 598 -7.97 -16.60 -4.33
N VAL A 599 -8.78 -17.06 -5.30
CA VAL A 599 -8.40 -17.03 -6.72
C VAL A 599 -8.39 -15.60 -7.26
N LEU A 600 -9.37 -14.76 -6.88
CA LEU A 600 -9.38 -13.35 -7.28
C LEU A 600 -8.20 -12.58 -6.67
N ASP A 601 -7.91 -12.79 -5.38
CA ASP A 601 -6.75 -12.26 -4.65
C ASP A 601 -5.44 -12.60 -5.37
N LEU A 602 -5.25 -13.87 -5.75
CA LEU A 602 -4.09 -14.30 -6.52
C LEU A 602 -4.08 -13.67 -7.92
N PHE A 603 -5.15 -13.81 -8.71
CA PHE A 603 -5.16 -13.41 -10.12
C PHE A 603 -5.06 -11.89 -10.30
N THR A 604 -5.63 -11.09 -9.41
CA THR A 604 -5.45 -9.63 -9.36
C THR A 604 -3.98 -9.26 -9.14
N LEU A 605 -3.31 -9.86 -8.15
CA LEU A 605 -1.88 -9.64 -7.92
C LEU A 605 -1.03 -10.03 -9.14
N LEU A 606 -1.31 -11.20 -9.72
CA LEU A 606 -0.61 -11.69 -10.90
C LEU A 606 -0.82 -10.77 -12.12
N ALA A 607 -2.02 -10.21 -12.30
CA ALA A 607 -2.34 -9.25 -13.37
C ALA A 607 -1.60 -7.92 -13.18
N VAL A 608 -1.53 -7.39 -11.95
CA VAL A 608 -0.73 -6.21 -11.63
C VAL A 608 0.76 -6.44 -11.91
N ILE A 609 1.33 -7.60 -11.54
CA ILE A 609 2.72 -7.93 -11.88
C ILE A 609 2.94 -8.02 -13.40
N LYS A 610 1.97 -8.55 -14.18
CA LYS A 610 2.04 -8.51 -15.65
C LYS A 610 2.02 -7.09 -16.21
N LEU A 611 1.23 -6.20 -15.63
CA LEU A 611 1.18 -4.79 -15.98
C LEU A 611 2.32 -3.95 -15.37
N GLY A 612 3.26 -4.56 -14.66
CA GLY A 612 4.28 -3.84 -13.88
C GLY A 612 5.15 -2.86 -14.66
N ILE A 613 5.45 -3.13 -15.93
CA ILE A 613 6.17 -2.16 -16.79
C ILE A 613 5.29 -0.94 -17.10
N ALA A 614 3.98 -1.14 -17.28
CA ALA A 614 3.02 -0.07 -17.53
C ALA A 614 2.71 0.74 -16.26
N LEU A 615 2.70 0.11 -15.08
CA LEU A 615 2.38 0.73 -13.78
C LEU A 615 3.59 1.32 -13.03
N TYR A 616 4.81 1.18 -13.55
CA TYR A 616 6.02 1.69 -12.90
C TYR A 616 6.45 3.03 -13.51
N LEU A 617 6.26 4.15 -12.79
CA LEU A 617 6.53 5.51 -13.31
C LEU A 617 7.96 5.70 -13.85
N SER A 618 8.95 4.94 -13.38
CA SER A 618 10.33 5.00 -13.88
C SER A 618 10.62 4.10 -15.09
N SER A 619 9.59 3.52 -15.72
CA SER A 619 9.67 3.01 -17.10
C SER A 619 9.51 4.14 -18.13
N TYR A 620 8.85 5.24 -17.76
CA TYR A 620 8.56 6.39 -18.63
C TYR A 620 9.62 7.49 -18.62
N SER A 621 10.56 7.49 -17.67
CA SER A 621 11.64 8.48 -17.63
C SER A 621 12.74 8.21 -18.65
N GLU A 622 13.34 9.30 -19.16
CA GLU A 622 14.58 9.26 -19.96
C GLU A 622 15.69 8.46 -19.26
N THR A 623 15.80 8.64 -17.94
CA THR A 623 16.50 7.73 -17.04
C THR A 623 15.74 6.41 -16.99
N ARG A 624 16.11 5.51 -17.92
CA ARG A 624 15.61 4.14 -18.01
C ARG A 624 15.66 3.45 -16.64
N MET A 625 14.62 2.67 -16.34
CA MET A 625 14.53 1.78 -15.18
C MET A 625 15.90 1.12 -14.85
N PRO A 626 16.36 1.17 -13.58
CA PRO A 626 17.62 0.53 -13.18
C PRO A 626 17.64 -0.94 -13.60
N GLN A 627 18.77 -1.41 -14.15
CA GLN A 627 18.84 -2.75 -14.75
C GLN A 627 18.42 -3.86 -13.78
N LEU A 628 18.78 -3.74 -12.50
CA LEU A 628 18.40 -4.70 -11.46
C LEU A 628 16.87 -4.81 -11.30
N GLU A 629 16.17 -3.68 -11.29
CA GLU A 629 14.70 -3.65 -11.19
C GLU A 629 14.02 -4.21 -12.42
N TRP A 630 14.58 -3.94 -13.61
CA TRP A 630 14.10 -4.54 -14.84
C TRP A 630 14.26 -6.07 -14.84
N PHE A 631 15.38 -6.59 -14.30
CA PHE A 631 15.55 -8.02 -14.11
C PHE A 631 14.59 -8.60 -13.06
N ARG A 632 14.35 -7.90 -11.94
CA ARG A 632 13.37 -8.31 -10.91
C ARG A 632 11.95 -8.36 -11.48
N ALA A 633 11.50 -7.31 -12.15
CA ALA A 633 10.19 -7.25 -12.79
C ALA A 633 10.03 -8.34 -13.86
N ARG A 634 11.07 -8.60 -14.68
CA ARG A 634 11.03 -9.71 -15.66
C ARG A 634 10.95 -11.10 -15.03
N GLU A 635 11.67 -11.34 -13.94
CA GLU A 635 11.60 -12.62 -13.24
C GLU A 635 10.24 -12.79 -12.53
N ALA A 636 9.72 -11.74 -11.89
CA ALA A 636 8.37 -11.75 -11.31
C ALA A 636 7.31 -12.05 -12.38
N MET A 637 7.37 -11.41 -13.55
CA MET A 637 6.48 -11.72 -14.68
C MET A 637 6.63 -13.16 -15.19
N TRP A 638 7.82 -13.77 -15.13
CA TRP A 638 8.02 -15.18 -15.48
C TRP A 638 7.43 -16.12 -14.41
N LEU A 639 7.59 -15.78 -13.13
CA LEU A 639 6.98 -16.49 -12.01
C LEU A 639 5.44 -16.43 -12.06
N VAL A 640 4.85 -15.36 -12.59
CA VAL A 640 3.41 -15.33 -12.90
C VAL A 640 3.03 -16.44 -13.90
N ASP A 641 3.76 -16.61 -15.00
CA ASP A 641 3.44 -17.64 -16.00
C ASP A 641 3.63 -19.05 -15.42
N CYS A 642 4.65 -19.26 -14.58
CA CYS A 642 4.86 -20.52 -13.87
C CYS A 642 3.72 -20.82 -12.88
N THR A 643 3.28 -19.81 -12.13
CA THR A 643 2.17 -19.94 -11.15
C THR A 643 0.85 -20.24 -11.86
N LEU A 644 0.55 -19.57 -12.98
CA LEU A 644 -0.65 -19.82 -13.78
C LEU A 644 -0.61 -21.19 -14.46
N HIS A 645 0.55 -21.61 -14.95
CA HIS A 645 0.71 -22.94 -15.56
C HIS A 645 0.49 -24.06 -14.52
N TRP A 646 1.05 -23.90 -13.31
CA TRP A 646 0.80 -24.81 -12.19
C TRP A 646 -0.68 -24.79 -11.76
N PHE A 647 -1.29 -23.62 -11.59
CA PHE A 647 -2.71 -23.52 -11.23
C PHE A 647 -3.59 -24.22 -12.27
N ASN A 648 -3.34 -24.00 -13.56
CA ASN A 648 -4.06 -24.66 -14.66
C ASN A 648 -3.73 -26.15 -14.83
N ALA A 649 -2.69 -26.68 -14.16
CA ALA A 649 -2.44 -28.12 -14.09
C ALA A 649 -3.18 -28.78 -12.92
N HIS A 650 -3.30 -28.07 -11.79
CA HIS A 650 -3.83 -28.58 -10.51
C HIS A 650 -5.29 -28.22 -10.21
N PHE A 651 -5.87 -27.23 -10.88
CA PHE A 651 -7.21 -26.73 -10.63
C PHE A 651 -8.00 -26.47 -11.92
N ARG A 652 -9.32 -26.54 -11.81
CA ARG A 652 -10.28 -26.12 -12.84
C ARG A 652 -11.26 -25.14 -12.20
N ILE A 653 -11.46 -24.01 -12.86
CA ILE A 653 -12.52 -23.07 -12.50
C ILE A 653 -13.79 -23.48 -13.26
N LYS A 654 -14.92 -23.52 -12.57
CA LYS A 654 -16.24 -23.64 -13.21
C LYS A 654 -17.20 -22.58 -12.71
N ASP A 655 -17.89 -21.90 -13.61
CA ASP A 655 -19.02 -21.04 -13.26
C ASP A 655 -20.25 -21.88 -12.83
N ASP A 656 -21.33 -21.19 -12.47
CA ASP A 656 -22.60 -21.82 -12.08
C ASP A 656 -23.25 -22.63 -13.22
N ASN A 657 -22.95 -22.28 -14.48
CA ASN A 657 -23.36 -23.01 -15.68
C ASN A 657 -22.45 -24.21 -16.04
N GLY A 658 -21.38 -24.43 -15.27
CA GLY A 658 -20.38 -25.47 -15.51
C GLY A 658 -19.37 -25.17 -16.62
N GLN A 659 -19.42 -23.98 -17.21
CA GLN A 659 -18.43 -23.47 -18.17
C GLN A 659 -17.11 -23.18 -17.47
N SER A 660 -16.01 -23.15 -18.21
CA SER A 660 -14.67 -22.82 -17.67
C SER A 660 -14.28 -21.39 -18.05
N PRO A 661 -14.61 -20.37 -17.24
CA PRO A 661 -14.28 -18.98 -17.55
C PRO A 661 -12.76 -18.76 -17.55
N MET A 662 -12.28 -17.91 -18.46
CA MET A 662 -10.87 -17.52 -18.55
C MET A 662 -10.56 -16.38 -17.57
N VAL A 663 -10.78 -16.63 -16.26
CA VAL A 663 -10.82 -15.60 -15.22
C VAL A 663 -9.55 -14.73 -15.19
N PHE A 664 -8.36 -15.33 -15.28
CA PHE A 664 -7.11 -14.56 -15.29
C PHE A 664 -7.00 -13.64 -16.51
N GLU A 665 -7.28 -14.18 -17.70
CA GLU A 665 -7.22 -13.45 -18.95
C GLU A 665 -8.23 -12.29 -19.00
N GLU A 666 -9.45 -12.51 -18.52
CA GLU A 666 -10.48 -11.48 -18.42
C GLU A 666 -10.13 -10.40 -17.38
N ILE A 667 -9.59 -10.77 -16.20
CA ILE A 667 -9.05 -9.80 -15.22
C ILE A 667 -7.91 -8.98 -15.86
N LEU A 668 -6.93 -9.61 -16.50
CA LEU A 668 -5.81 -8.91 -17.12
C LEU A 668 -6.28 -7.96 -18.24
N LEU A 669 -7.25 -8.38 -19.05
CA LEU A 669 -7.85 -7.53 -20.09
C LEU A 669 -8.62 -6.35 -19.50
N GLN A 670 -9.46 -6.60 -18.49
CA GLN A 670 -10.24 -5.59 -17.79
C GLN A 670 -9.32 -4.54 -17.14
N PHE A 671 -8.27 -4.96 -16.43
CA PHE A 671 -7.27 -4.04 -15.86
C PHE A 671 -6.56 -3.22 -16.95
N SER A 672 -6.12 -3.88 -18.01
CA SER A 672 -5.41 -3.26 -19.14
C SER A 672 -6.20 -2.11 -19.74
N MET A 673 -7.46 -2.36 -20.09
CA MET A 673 -8.31 -1.36 -20.73
C MET A 673 -8.79 -0.29 -19.73
N THR A 674 -9.15 -0.69 -18.51
CA THR A 674 -9.61 0.24 -17.46
C THR A 674 -8.49 1.23 -17.11
N LEU A 675 -7.24 0.78 -17.02
CA LEU A 675 -6.06 1.63 -16.82
C LEU A 675 -5.88 2.67 -17.94
N VAL A 676 -5.94 2.25 -19.21
CA VAL A 676 -5.78 3.18 -20.35
C VAL A 676 -6.88 4.24 -20.36
N HIS A 677 -8.14 3.84 -20.20
CA HIS A 677 -9.26 4.79 -20.12
C HIS A 677 -9.19 5.69 -18.87
N TYR A 678 -8.67 5.20 -17.76
CA TYR A 678 -8.50 5.99 -16.55
C TYR A 678 -7.42 7.06 -16.75
N MET A 679 -6.27 6.69 -17.33
CA MET A 679 -5.21 7.63 -17.70
C MET A 679 -5.70 8.71 -18.68
N ASP A 680 -6.41 8.31 -19.73
CA ASP A 680 -6.98 9.22 -20.72
C ASP A 680 -7.97 10.20 -20.08
N ARG A 681 -8.90 9.69 -19.26
CA ARG A 681 -9.89 10.52 -18.55
C ARG A 681 -9.21 11.47 -17.55
N ALA A 682 -8.30 10.99 -16.72
CA ALA A 682 -7.57 11.81 -15.74
C ALA A 682 -6.75 12.92 -16.43
N SER A 683 -6.19 12.63 -17.61
CA SER A 683 -5.47 13.61 -18.44
C SER A 683 -6.41 14.67 -19.06
N LYS A 684 -7.66 14.31 -19.39
CA LYS A 684 -8.66 15.23 -19.96
C LYS A 684 -9.33 16.10 -18.90
N GLU A 685 -9.57 15.56 -17.71
CA GLU A 685 -10.21 16.27 -16.59
C GLU A 685 -9.22 17.11 -15.76
N GLY A 686 -7.92 17.10 -16.09
CA GLY A 686 -6.88 17.80 -15.31
C GLY A 686 -6.58 17.19 -13.95
N ALA A 687 -7.25 16.09 -13.58
CA ALA A 687 -7.05 15.36 -12.33
C ALA A 687 -5.68 14.65 -12.27
N ALA A 688 -5.08 14.38 -13.43
CA ALA A 688 -3.68 13.97 -13.52
C ALA A 688 -2.77 15.20 -13.31
N TYR A 689 -2.26 15.35 -12.07
CA TYR A 689 -1.11 16.22 -11.77
C TYR A 689 0.00 15.96 -12.81
N PRO A 690 0.69 16.98 -13.36
CA PRO A 690 1.50 16.88 -14.58
C PRO A 690 2.34 15.60 -14.62
N LEU A 691 1.83 14.62 -15.38
CA LEU A 691 2.33 13.25 -15.38
C LEU A 691 3.83 13.28 -15.68
N LYS A 692 4.62 12.57 -14.88
CA LYS A 692 6.07 12.45 -15.05
C LYS A 692 6.44 12.42 -16.55
N PRO A 693 7.27 13.35 -17.06
CA PRO A 693 7.46 13.53 -18.50
C PRO A 693 7.71 12.20 -19.24
N GLY A 694 6.87 11.92 -20.24
CA GLY A 694 6.85 10.66 -20.98
C GLY A 694 5.70 9.71 -20.59
N CYS A 695 5.13 9.82 -19.39
CA CYS A 695 3.99 9.02 -18.94
C CYS A 695 2.67 9.59 -19.48
N THR A 696 2.38 9.38 -20.77
CA THR A 696 1.12 9.80 -21.40
C THR A 696 0.13 8.63 -21.52
N PRO A 697 -1.19 8.86 -21.70
CA PRO A 697 -2.16 7.78 -21.96
C PRO A 697 -1.74 6.90 -23.15
N ARG A 698 -1.18 7.49 -24.21
CA ARG A 698 -0.60 6.77 -25.35
C ARG A 698 0.61 5.90 -24.97
N ALA A 699 1.52 6.40 -24.14
CA ALA A 699 2.66 5.61 -23.68
C ALA A 699 2.24 4.45 -22.76
N VAL A 700 1.22 4.66 -21.91
CA VAL A 700 0.62 3.59 -21.11
C VAL A 700 -0.03 2.53 -22.00
N LEU A 701 -0.83 2.95 -23.00
CA LEU A 701 -1.41 2.04 -24.00
C LEU A 701 -0.34 1.22 -24.71
N VAL A 702 0.79 1.81 -25.11
CA VAL A 702 1.89 1.07 -25.77
C VAL A 702 2.46 -0.03 -24.87
N ASN A 703 2.71 0.28 -23.58
CA ASN A 703 3.19 -0.72 -22.62
C ASN A 703 2.14 -1.80 -22.32
N VAL A 704 0.85 -1.43 -22.26
CA VAL A 704 -0.26 -2.35 -22.09
C VAL A 704 -0.39 -3.29 -23.31
N LEU A 705 -0.28 -2.78 -24.54
CA LEU A 705 -0.33 -3.59 -25.75
C LEU A 705 0.84 -4.58 -25.85
N ASP A 706 2.05 -4.23 -25.44
CA ASP A 706 3.16 -5.20 -25.36
C ASP A 706 2.89 -6.32 -24.33
N VAL A 707 2.11 -6.07 -23.27
CA VAL A 707 1.64 -7.13 -22.35
C VAL A 707 0.57 -8.01 -23.02
N LEU A 708 -0.42 -7.42 -23.67
CA LEU A 708 -1.53 -8.14 -24.32
C LEU A 708 -1.07 -8.97 -25.54
N LEU A 709 -0.25 -8.40 -26.42
CA LEU A 709 0.30 -9.05 -27.62
C LEU A 709 1.16 -10.29 -27.31
N ARG A 710 1.63 -10.43 -26.07
CA ARG A 710 2.36 -11.64 -25.59
C ARG A 710 1.43 -12.81 -25.26
N ARG A 711 0.12 -12.61 -25.24
CA ARG A 711 -0.90 -13.63 -24.96
C ARG A 711 -1.96 -13.65 -26.07
N PRO A 712 -1.75 -14.42 -27.16
CA PRO A 712 -2.63 -14.42 -28.33
C PRO A 712 -4.13 -14.63 -28.03
N ASN A 713 -4.46 -15.40 -26.99
CA ASN A 713 -5.85 -15.62 -26.56
C ASN A 713 -6.56 -14.32 -26.14
N LEU A 714 -5.83 -13.33 -25.60
CA LEU A 714 -6.40 -12.03 -25.23
C LEU A 714 -6.85 -11.22 -26.46
N LEU A 715 -6.15 -11.38 -27.59
CA LEU A 715 -6.50 -10.70 -28.84
C LEU A 715 -7.83 -11.19 -29.41
N GLN A 716 -8.22 -12.44 -29.10
CA GLN A 716 -9.53 -12.98 -29.47
C GLN A 716 -10.66 -12.47 -28.57
N LEU A 717 -10.35 -12.10 -27.33
CA LEU A 717 -11.32 -11.54 -26.38
C LEU A 717 -11.55 -10.04 -26.60
N LEU A 718 -10.56 -9.29 -27.10
CA LEU A 718 -10.64 -7.84 -27.32
C LEU A 718 -11.92 -7.38 -28.06
N PRO A 719 -12.29 -7.92 -29.25
CA PRO A 719 -13.48 -7.47 -29.98
C PRO A 719 -14.81 -7.84 -29.30
N VAL A 720 -14.83 -8.91 -28.50
CA VAL A 720 -16.04 -9.40 -27.80
C VAL A 720 -16.24 -8.67 -26.47
N ARG A 721 -15.17 -8.09 -25.91
CA ARG A 721 -15.15 -7.45 -24.59
C ARG A 721 -14.99 -5.93 -24.62
N SER A 722 -14.85 -5.29 -25.79
CA SER A 722 -14.90 -3.83 -25.94
C SER A 722 -16.24 -3.23 -25.50
N GLU A 723 -17.36 -3.94 -25.69
CA GLU A 723 -18.67 -3.53 -25.16
C GLU A 723 -18.75 -3.62 -23.62
N TYR A 724 -17.85 -4.40 -23.01
CA TYR A 724 -17.77 -4.64 -21.56
C TYR A 724 -16.61 -3.87 -20.91
N LEU A 725 -16.25 -2.71 -21.47
CA LEU A 725 -15.29 -1.77 -20.91
C LEU A 725 -15.83 -1.11 -19.63
N THR A 726 -15.87 -1.88 -18.54
CA THR A 726 -16.33 -1.40 -17.24
C THR A 726 -15.46 -0.25 -16.74
N SER A 727 -16.01 0.56 -15.84
CA SER A 727 -15.22 1.57 -15.13
C SER A 727 -14.47 1.00 -13.93
N ASP A 728 -14.44 -0.33 -13.78
CA ASP A 728 -14.10 -1.03 -12.55
C ASP A 728 -12.89 -1.96 -12.73
N PHE A 729 -12.04 -2.07 -11.71
CA PHE A 729 -10.94 -3.04 -11.66
C PHE A 729 -11.34 -4.38 -11.02
N ARG A 730 -12.50 -4.49 -10.39
CA ARG A 730 -12.94 -5.75 -9.75
C ARG A 730 -13.54 -6.70 -10.78
N TRP A 731 -13.41 -8.00 -10.53
CA TRP A 731 -14.06 -9.04 -11.32
C TRP A 731 -15.58 -8.80 -11.42
N THR A 732 -16.09 -8.59 -12.63
CA THR A 732 -17.52 -8.42 -12.94
C THR A 732 -18.16 -9.64 -13.62
N GLY A 733 -17.39 -10.70 -13.85
CA GLY A 733 -17.90 -11.95 -14.42
C GLY A 733 -18.70 -12.77 -13.39
N PRO A 734 -19.20 -13.97 -13.80
CA PRO A 734 -20.01 -14.81 -12.93
C PRO A 734 -19.23 -15.30 -11.71
N ARG A 735 -19.95 -15.75 -10.67
CA ARG A 735 -19.33 -16.52 -9.59
C ARG A 735 -18.82 -17.84 -10.13
N PHE A 736 -17.82 -18.39 -9.47
CA PHE A 736 -17.23 -19.67 -9.83
C PHE A 736 -16.79 -20.47 -8.62
N ARG A 737 -16.72 -21.78 -8.81
CA ARG A 737 -16.11 -22.75 -7.89
C ARG A 737 -14.77 -23.23 -8.43
N VAL A 738 -13.84 -23.51 -7.52
CA VAL A 738 -12.55 -24.11 -7.84
C VAL A 738 -12.64 -25.61 -7.57
N ILE A 739 -12.22 -26.41 -8.55
CA ILE A 739 -12.22 -27.87 -8.48
C ILE A 739 -10.76 -28.31 -8.59
N SER A 740 -10.23 -28.96 -7.55
CA SER A 740 -8.91 -29.59 -7.64
C SER A 740 -8.96 -30.76 -8.64
N VAL A 741 -7.91 -30.88 -9.46
CA VAL A 741 -7.73 -31.97 -10.42
C VAL A 741 -6.34 -32.56 -10.28
N THR A 742 -6.22 -33.85 -10.56
CA THR A 742 -4.91 -34.48 -10.71
C THR A 742 -4.21 -33.92 -11.96
N PRO A 743 -2.96 -33.43 -11.86
CA PRO A 743 -2.18 -33.04 -13.03
C PRO A 743 -2.06 -34.20 -14.03
N PRO A 744 -1.92 -33.92 -15.33
CA PRO A 744 -1.71 -34.97 -16.33
C PRO A 744 -0.41 -35.74 -16.03
N PRO A 745 -0.35 -37.06 -16.27
CA PRO A 745 0.86 -37.85 -16.07
C PRO A 745 2.04 -37.27 -16.86
N GLY A 746 3.17 -37.06 -16.19
CA GLY A 746 4.34 -36.42 -16.81
C GLY A 746 4.24 -34.90 -16.93
N TRP A 747 3.32 -34.23 -16.23
CA TRP A 747 3.40 -32.79 -16.02
C TRP A 747 4.69 -32.43 -15.30
N GLU A 748 5.45 -31.50 -15.87
CA GLU A 748 6.62 -30.89 -15.24
C GLU A 748 6.37 -29.39 -15.06
N PRO A 749 6.82 -28.77 -13.95
CA PRO A 749 6.78 -27.32 -13.81
C PRO A 749 7.63 -26.66 -14.90
N LEU A 750 7.29 -25.42 -15.28
CA LEU A 750 8.06 -24.60 -16.20
C LEU A 750 9.44 -24.26 -15.63
N LEU A 751 10.40 -25.16 -15.78
CA LEU A 751 11.77 -25.00 -15.28
C LEU A 751 12.60 -24.09 -16.20
N ARG A 752 13.54 -23.35 -15.60
CA ARG A 752 14.41 -22.38 -16.31
C ARG A 752 15.24 -22.94 -17.48
N SER A 753 15.29 -24.26 -17.68
CA SER A 753 15.94 -24.90 -18.83
C SER A 753 15.32 -24.51 -20.17
N GLU A 754 14.02 -24.17 -20.21
CA GLU A 754 13.33 -23.70 -21.40
C GLU A 754 13.46 -22.17 -21.62
N ARG A 755 14.53 -21.55 -21.12
CA ARG A 755 14.92 -20.15 -21.40
C ARG A 755 15.39 -19.92 -22.85
N SER A 756 14.71 -20.49 -23.84
CA SER A 756 14.65 -19.89 -25.18
C SER A 756 13.84 -18.60 -25.08
N ASP A 757 14.43 -17.55 -24.49
CA ASP A 757 13.80 -16.24 -24.27
C ASP A 757 13.17 -15.77 -25.59
N PRO A 758 11.83 -15.78 -25.74
CA PRO A 758 11.20 -15.48 -27.02
C PRO A 758 11.54 -14.06 -27.48
N LEU A 759 11.79 -13.17 -26.50
CA LEU A 759 12.22 -11.79 -26.69
C LEU A 759 13.60 -11.67 -27.35
N LEU A 760 14.45 -12.71 -27.31
CA LEU A 760 15.75 -12.75 -27.97
C LEU A 760 15.75 -13.61 -29.24
N SER A 761 14.91 -14.64 -29.35
CA SER A 761 14.92 -15.58 -30.47
C SER A 761 13.95 -15.22 -31.61
N THR A 762 12.79 -14.60 -31.36
CA THR A 762 11.75 -14.37 -32.37
C THR A 762 11.64 -12.91 -32.84
N LYS A 763 12.74 -12.36 -33.38
CA LYS A 763 12.71 -11.04 -34.06
C LYS A 763 11.93 -11.02 -35.39
N LYS A 764 11.44 -12.15 -35.90
CA LYS A 764 10.95 -12.25 -37.29
C LYS A 764 9.46 -11.98 -37.51
N HIS A 765 8.57 -12.26 -36.55
CA HIS A 765 7.10 -12.20 -36.75
C HIS A 765 6.37 -11.60 -35.53
N ARG A 766 6.93 -10.60 -34.86
CA ARG A 766 6.15 -9.77 -33.93
C ARG A 766 5.53 -8.64 -34.73
N ILE A 767 4.20 -8.58 -34.74
CA ILE A 767 3.46 -7.34 -35.01
C ILE A 767 3.98 -6.33 -33.99
N THR A 768 4.57 -5.22 -34.43
CA THR A 768 4.98 -4.16 -33.50
C THR A 768 3.74 -3.48 -32.91
N VAL A 769 3.90 -2.70 -31.84
CA VAL A 769 2.75 -1.97 -31.30
C VAL A 769 2.25 -0.97 -32.36
N GLU A 770 3.16 -0.35 -33.10
CA GLU A 770 2.87 0.55 -34.22
C GLU A 770 2.09 -0.18 -35.34
N GLU A 771 2.55 -1.35 -35.80
CA GLU A 771 1.84 -2.16 -36.81
C GLU A 771 0.44 -2.60 -36.32
N PHE A 772 0.28 -2.90 -35.02
CA PHE A 772 -1.03 -3.22 -34.45
C PHE A 772 -1.95 -2.00 -34.42
N LEU A 773 -1.44 -0.84 -33.99
CA LEU A 773 -2.18 0.42 -33.94
C LEU A 773 -2.62 0.85 -35.36
N GLU A 774 -1.73 0.77 -36.35
CA GLU A 774 -2.01 1.10 -37.75
C GLU A 774 -3.08 0.18 -38.37
N GLY A 775 -3.01 -1.13 -38.08
CA GLY A 775 -3.97 -2.12 -38.58
C GLY A 775 -5.32 -2.15 -37.86
N ASN A 776 -5.46 -1.53 -36.69
CA ASN A 776 -6.65 -1.64 -35.83
C ASN A 776 -7.13 -0.28 -35.30
N THR A 777 -7.00 0.79 -36.10
CA THR A 777 -7.40 2.18 -35.76
C THR A 777 -8.88 2.40 -35.39
N GLN A 778 -9.76 1.39 -35.54
CA GLN A 778 -11.14 1.42 -35.05
C GLN A 778 -11.34 0.68 -33.71
N LEU A 779 -10.38 -0.15 -33.29
CA LEU A 779 -10.39 -0.90 -32.01
C LEU A 779 -9.65 -0.11 -30.91
N VAL A 780 -8.76 0.79 -31.32
CA VAL A 780 -7.92 1.68 -30.52
C VAL A 780 -8.62 3.01 -30.31
#